data_AF-A0A0M1JAS6-F1
#
_entry.id   AF-A0A0M1JAS6-F1
#
_cell.length_a   1.000
_cell.length_b   1.000
_cell.length_c   1.000
_cell.angle_alpha   90.00
_cell.angle_beta   90.00
_cell.angle_gamma   90.00
#
_symmetry.space_group_name_H-M   'P 1'
#
loop_
_entity.id
_entity.type
_entity.pdbx_description
1 polymer ?
#
loop_
_entity_poly.entity_id
_entity_poly.type
_entity_poly.pdbx_seq_one_letter_code
_entity_poly.pdbx_strand_id
1 'polypeptide(L)'
;MKLYSALKYSILLTCTSIVIGQSILTITPVPRATGSGRTEVQALFEDLVNNGLLRAQSDAKIAMPQPDDAMAAEWNGKPQNPITKSLTRDLYVSPAGSALLAQLESWNRGRNITAVRDNGIIRGLTNIKWQAYNCSDQSLIDSKALVDETFGYIHQGRLRSGFGEWRSVNSTGCVNWEGHFTASKPVDFEVLYVGRATQNTSLSGIGKITSYRPPRLPNVPDCMSKDFPESQAGSLKITSGAWHPSGNKQFSMDVTLRLEPARNPGLSPQGLQVAVNRSCQPEWQEKTKTIQPTQVVHETEAVVSRWLIETQDGVPLLTNESLPTPEAEHLGLLPIVGHDADDPHGIAKRLQLVPPGGLITLTINSKMQEQARASLQKIVKTLPQASWATERRASVVLLNANGDILAAVSYPDPPSTKEKILPWDIAAFSRVYPVNNPFLERAWEGLDRHQASGSTMKPVTAIAGLKAAATMPNVRALLDGLNPTAFQNLTGLSLRSFEIDPYRDATGWRPPSHTIKNFENEPIARMRNERVGSHCSKNSTADCYDLSLTAAVRGSINVWFVALAMQMDGRLADGYQNTPLANRTVPDLHLLSNLRSFGFGKSAPLFLGAPNNKVRKLGPWQQPDQIDIMGPVPSPMRWILSQNAIGQGTMVTPLRMASIAASIATGSKIQPHLDAAWDKQPAVLPAAEPLNVDMT
;
A
#
# COMPACT_ATOMS: atom_id res chain seq x y z
N MET A 1 61.56 36.83 -26.72
CA MET A 1 60.22 37.30 -26.28
C MET A 1 59.07 37.07 -27.26
N LYS A 2 59.28 36.81 -28.57
CA LYS A 2 58.16 36.57 -29.51
C LYS A 2 57.57 35.16 -29.55
N LEU A 3 58.26 34.13 -29.03
CA LEU A 3 57.73 32.75 -28.97
C LEU A 3 56.74 32.47 -27.82
N TYR A 4 56.73 33.29 -26.77
CA TYR A 4 55.91 33.02 -25.56
C TYR A 4 54.44 33.50 -25.70
N SER A 5 54.13 34.35 -26.69
CA SER A 5 52.75 34.83 -26.91
C SER A 5 51.93 33.89 -27.81
N ALA A 6 52.57 33.19 -28.76
CA ALA A 6 51.91 32.25 -29.65
C ALA A 6 51.44 30.97 -28.92
N LEU A 7 52.21 30.50 -27.91
CA LEU A 7 51.86 29.30 -27.14
C LEU A 7 50.66 29.53 -26.21
N LYS A 8 50.47 30.75 -25.68
CA LYS A 8 49.31 31.10 -24.84
C LYS A 8 47.99 31.16 -25.62
N TYR A 9 48.01 31.57 -26.88
CA TYR A 9 46.80 31.62 -27.71
C TYR A 9 46.35 30.24 -28.20
N SER A 10 47.27 29.33 -28.52
CA SER A 10 46.91 27.95 -28.92
C SER A 10 46.34 27.12 -27.77
N ILE A 11 46.83 27.29 -26.53
CA ILE A 11 46.33 26.57 -25.35
C ILE A 11 44.96 27.12 -24.91
N LEU A 12 44.74 28.44 -25.03
CA LEU A 12 43.43 29.02 -24.71
C LEU A 12 42.34 28.57 -25.71
N LEU A 13 42.64 28.53 -27.02
CA LEU A 13 41.68 28.07 -28.02
C LEU A 13 41.35 26.57 -27.91
N THR A 14 42.31 25.73 -27.50
CA THR A 14 42.03 24.29 -27.29
C THR A 14 41.24 24.03 -26.01
N CYS A 15 41.51 24.76 -24.92
CA CYS A 15 40.70 24.64 -23.70
C CYS A 15 39.27 25.18 -23.88
N THR A 16 39.05 26.29 -24.61
CA THR A 16 37.69 26.80 -24.86
C THR A 16 36.91 25.89 -25.82
N SER A 17 37.56 25.26 -26.79
CA SER A 17 36.90 24.31 -27.70
C SER A 17 36.52 22.99 -27.03
N ILE A 18 37.31 22.52 -26.05
CA ILE A 18 37.00 21.31 -25.26
C ILE A 18 35.87 21.58 -24.26
N VAL A 19 35.83 22.77 -23.65
CA VAL A 19 34.73 23.16 -22.72
C VAL A 19 33.42 23.41 -23.47
N ILE A 20 33.45 24.01 -24.68
CA ILE A 20 32.26 24.17 -25.53
C ILE A 20 31.82 22.81 -26.11
N GLY A 21 32.75 21.93 -26.49
CA GLY A 21 32.44 20.59 -26.97
C GLY A 21 31.78 19.69 -25.92
N GLN A 22 32.23 19.74 -24.66
CA GLN A 22 31.60 18.98 -23.56
C GLN A 22 30.27 19.60 -23.10
N SER A 23 30.11 20.93 -23.20
CA SER A 23 28.85 21.60 -22.86
C SER A 23 27.76 21.38 -23.93
N ILE A 24 28.12 21.21 -25.21
CA ILE A 24 27.15 20.90 -26.28
C ILE A 24 26.70 19.42 -26.24
N LEU A 25 27.50 18.51 -25.68
CA LEU A 25 27.17 17.08 -25.59
C LEU A 25 26.33 16.70 -24.35
N THR A 26 26.01 17.64 -23.45
CA THR A 26 25.23 17.36 -22.22
C THR A 26 24.01 18.25 -22.02
N ILE A 27 23.72 19.20 -22.91
CA ILE A 27 22.46 19.95 -22.89
C ILE A 27 21.39 19.10 -23.59
N THR A 28 20.69 18.27 -22.82
CA THR A 28 19.37 17.78 -23.24
C THR A 28 18.43 18.98 -23.36
N PRO A 29 17.89 19.30 -24.55
CA PRO A 29 16.98 20.42 -24.69
C PRO A 29 15.75 20.19 -23.81
N VAL A 30 15.38 21.22 -23.03
CA VAL A 30 14.16 21.18 -22.21
C VAL A 30 12.97 21.06 -23.16
N PRO A 31 12.12 20.01 -23.02
CA PRO A 31 10.96 19.84 -23.90
C PRO A 31 10.04 21.05 -23.81
N ARG A 32 9.65 21.63 -24.96
CA ARG A 32 8.61 22.65 -24.98
C ARG A 32 7.25 21.99 -24.75
N ALA A 33 6.42 22.63 -23.92
CA ALA A 33 5.02 22.23 -23.80
C ALA A 33 4.28 22.65 -25.07
N THR A 34 3.56 21.71 -25.67
CA THR A 34 2.58 22.01 -26.70
C THR A 34 1.36 22.67 -26.04
N GLY A 35 0.57 23.45 -26.78
CA GLY A 35 -0.60 24.17 -26.24
C GLY A 35 -1.67 23.28 -25.58
N SER A 36 -1.54 21.94 -25.67
CA SER A 36 -2.39 20.93 -25.03
C SER A 36 -1.90 20.48 -23.64
N GLY A 37 -0.81 21.05 -23.12
CA GLY A 37 -0.17 20.62 -21.87
C GLY A 37 0.72 19.37 -22.01
N ARG A 38 0.77 18.74 -23.20
CA ARG A 38 1.67 17.62 -23.50
C ARG A 38 3.07 18.11 -23.85
N THR A 39 4.10 17.35 -23.49
CA THR A 39 5.46 17.59 -23.99
C THR A 39 5.59 17.07 -25.43
N GLU A 40 6.54 17.61 -26.20
CA GLU A 40 6.83 17.09 -27.55
C GLU A 40 7.22 15.59 -27.54
N VAL A 41 7.94 15.14 -26.50
CA VAL A 41 8.32 13.73 -26.32
C VAL A 41 7.08 12.85 -26.10
N GLN A 42 6.15 13.30 -25.27
CA GLN A 42 4.89 12.60 -25.03
C GLN A 42 4.05 12.51 -26.31
N ALA A 43 3.88 13.63 -27.02
CA ALA A 43 3.10 13.66 -28.25
C ALA A 43 3.68 12.68 -29.29
N LEU A 44 5.01 12.70 -29.48
CA LEU A 44 5.69 11.78 -30.39
C LEU A 44 5.50 10.31 -29.97
N PHE A 45 5.60 9.99 -28.68
CA PHE A 45 5.34 8.64 -28.18
C PHE A 45 3.91 8.18 -28.47
N GLU A 46 2.92 9.00 -28.14
CA GLU A 46 1.51 8.69 -28.36
C GLU A 46 1.22 8.47 -29.86
N ASP A 47 1.78 9.31 -30.73
CA ASP A 47 1.63 9.17 -32.18
C ASP A 47 2.27 7.88 -32.71
N LEU A 48 3.46 7.51 -32.22
CA LEU A 48 4.12 6.26 -32.57
C LEU A 48 3.32 5.03 -32.10
N VAL A 49 2.71 5.07 -30.91
CA VAL A 49 1.85 3.98 -30.40
C VAL A 49 0.55 3.88 -31.22
N ASN A 50 -0.12 5.01 -31.47
CA ASN A 50 -1.37 5.06 -32.22
C ASN A 50 -1.22 4.57 -33.67
N ASN A 51 -0.04 4.77 -34.26
CA ASN A 51 0.30 4.27 -35.61
C ASN A 51 0.92 2.86 -35.59
N GLY A 52 0.98 2.21 -34.42
CA GLY A 52 1.48 0.84 -34.27
C GLY A 52 2.97 0.69 -34.60
N LEU A 53 3.76 1.76 -34.43
CA LEU A 53 5.21 1.75 -34.61
C LEU A 53 5.94 1.37 -33.32
N LEU A 54 5.36 1.68 -32.17
CA LEU A 54 5.78 1.12 -30.88
C LEU A 54 4.81 0.02 -30.46
N ARG A 55 5.33 -1.19 -30.22
CA ARG A 55 4.54 -2.35 -29.79
C ARG A 55 5.22 -3.07 -28.65
N ALA A 56 4.47 -3.43 -27.61
CA ALA A 56 4.99 -4.30 -26.58
C ALA A 56 5.13 -5.74 -27.13
N GLN A 57 6.26 -6.36 -26.81
CA GLN A 57 6.58 -7.75 -27.13
C GLN A 57 6.17 -8.66 -25.96
N SER A 58 6.29 -9.98 -26.13
CA SER A 58 5.94 -10.96 -25.09
C SER A 58 6.83 -10.87 -23.84
N ASP A 59 8.03 -10.30 -23.93
CA ASP A 59 8.90 -10.02 -22.77
C ASP A 59 8.70 -8.60 -22.18
N ALA A 60 7.64 -7.92 -22.61
CA ALA A 60 7.31 -6.53 -22.32
C ALA A 60 8.36 -5.50 -22.79
N LYS A 61 9.31 -5.87 -23.66
CA LYS A 61 10.09 -4.87 -24.40
C LYS A 61 9.21 -4.13 -25.38
N ILE A 62 9.57 -2.89 -25.67
CA ILE A 62 8.91 -2.08 -26.70
C ILE A 62 9.74 -2.19 -27.97
N ALA A 63 9.18 -2.85 -28.98
CA ALA A 63 9.72 -2.87 -30.32
C ALA A 63 9.69 -1.46 -30.91
N MET A 64 10.79 -1.06 -31.54
CA MET A 64 10.96 0.22 -32.20
C MET A 64 11.13 -0.01 -33.71
N PRO A 65 10.63 0.88 -34.57
CA PRO A 65 10.91 0.80 -36.01
C PRO A 65 12.41 0.99 -36.23
N GLN A 66 13.03 0.28 -37.18
CA GLN A 66 14.43 0.52 -37.52
C GLN A 66 14.58 1.85 -38.29
N PRO A 67 15.71 2.56 -38.18
CA PRO A 67 15.94 3.83 -38.87
C PRO A 67 15.77 3.71 -40.41
N ASP A 68 16.08 2.55 -40.95
CA ASP A 68 16.09 2.22 -42.38
C ASP A 68 14.86 1.45 -42.85
N ASP A 69 13.88 1.14 -41.99
CA ASP A 69 12.66 0.40 -42.37
C ASP A 69 11.92 1.06 -43.55
N ALA A 70 11.90 2.40 -43.57
CA ALA A 70 11.28 3.16 -44.66
C ALA A 70 12.05 3.02 -45.98
N MET A 71 13.39 3.07 -45.93
CA MET A 71 14.24 2.88 -47.11
C MET A 71 14.19 1.44 -47.61
N ALA A 72 14.23 0.46 -46.70
CA ALA A 72 14.14 -0.95 -47.03
C ALA A 72 12.79 -1.28 -47.70
N ALA A 73 11.69 -0.68 -47.25
CA ALA A 73 10.39 -0.86 -47.88
C ALA A 73 10.30 -0.22 -49.28
N GLU A 74 10.82 1.01 -49.45
CA GLU A 74 10.90 1.67 -50.76
C GLU A 74 11.74 0.85 -51.75
N TRP A 75 12.89 0.32 -51.31
CA TRP A 75 13.75 -0.56 -52.11
C TRP A 75 13.02 -1.84 -52.56
N ASN A 76 12.14 -2.36 -51.71
CA ASN A 76 11.32 -3.54 -52.01
C ASN A 76 10.02 -3.22 -52.77
N GLY A 77 9.86 -2.00 -53.30
CA GLY A 77 8.68 -1.57 -54.04
C GLY A 77 7.40 -1.50 -53.20
N LYS A 78 7.51 -1.46 -51.86
CA LYS A 78 6.37 -1.32 -50.96
C LYS A 78 6.17 0.15 -50.63
N PRO A 79 5.06 0.79 -51.10
CA PRO A 79 4.79 2.18 -50.77
C PRO A 79 4.61 2.33 -49.25
N GLN A 80 5.40 3.23 -48.65
CA GLN A 80 5.33 3.54 -47.22
C GLN A 80 4.27 4.61 -46.97
N ASN A 81 3.56 4.48 -45.84
CA ASN A 81 2.64 5.52 -45.39
C ASN A 81 3.46 6.79 -45.06
N PRO A 82 3.14 7.97 -45.63
CA PRO A 82 3.84 9.22 -45.34
C PRO A 82 3.91 9.56 -43.85
N ILE A 83 2.88 9.21 -43.08
CA ILE A 83 2.82 9.40 -41.62
C ILE A 83 3.89 8.54 -40.94
N THR A 84 3.97 7.26 -41.30
CA THR A 84 5.00 6.34 -40.78
C THR A 84 6.40 6.85 -41.09
N LYS A 85 6.65 7.30 -42.32
CA LYS A 85 7.94 7.87 -42.71
C LYS A 85 8.30 9.12 -41.89
N SER A 86 7.34 10.02 -41.66
CA SER A 86 7.55 11.20 -40.83
C SER A 86 7.85 10.83 -39.38
N LEU A 87 7.03 9.97 -38.76
CA LEU A 87 7.19 9.60 -37.35
C LEU A 87 8.50 8.84 -37.10
N THR A 88 8.91 7.94 -37.99
CA THR A 88 10.21 7.26 -37.88
C THR A 88 11.36 8.27 -38.00
N ARG A 89 11.28 9.21 -38.95
CA ARG A 89 12.27 10.28 -39.06
C ARG A 89 12.30 11.12 -37.79
N ASP A 90 11.14 11.50 -37.25
CA ASP A 90 11.06 12.33 -36.06
C ASP A 90 11.60 11.59 -34.82
N LEU A 91 11.39 10.27 -34.71
CA LEU A 91 11.99 9.43 -33.67
C LEU A 91 13.53 9.44 -33.70
N TYR A 92 14.15 9.44 -34.88
CA TYR A 92 15.61 9.32 -35.00
C TYR A 92 16.36 10.64 -35.20
N VAL A 93 15.70 11.67 -35.73
CA VAL A 93 16.34 12.94 -36.13
C VAL A 93 15.95 14.11 -35.24
N SER A 94 14.78 14.06 -34.57
CA SER A 94 14.34 15.16 -33.72
C SER A 94 14.90 15.06 -32.29
N PRO A 95 15.05 16.20 -31.57
CA PRO A 95 15.43 16.18 -30.17
C PRO A 95 14.46 15.41 -29.28
N ALA A 96 13.15 15.50 -29.56
CA ALA A 96 12.12 14.75 -28.85
C ALA A 96 12.28 13.24 -29.08
N GLY A 97 12.62 12.85 -30.30
CA GLY A 97 12.95 11.49 -30.69
C GLY A 97 14.17 10.94 -29.96
N SER A 98 15.27 11.69 -29.89
CA SER A 98 16.46 11.27 -29.13
C SER A 98 16.15 11.09 -27.63
N ALA A 99 15.38 11.99 -27.04
CA ALA A 99 14.94 11.85 -25.64
C ALA A 99 14.04 10.63 -25.45
N LEU A 100 13.15 10.35 -26.41
CA LEU A 100 12.27 9.19 -26.38
C LEU A 100 13.05 7.87 -26.52
N LEU A 101 13.99 7.79 -27.48
CA LEU A 101 14.85 6.64 -27.68
C LEU A 101 15.64 6.32 -26.40
N ALA A 102 16.19 7.33 -25.73
CA ALA A 102 16.88 7.12 -24.46
C ALA A 102 15.96 6.46 -23.40
N GLN A 103 14.69 6.87 -23.32
CA GLN A 103 13.71 6.25 -22.43
C GLN A 103 13.34 4.83 -22.84
N LEU A 104 13.07 4.59 -24.13
CA LEU A 104 12.73 3.28 -24.69
C LEU A 104 13.87 2.28 -24.51
N GLU A 105 15.10 2.70 -24.76
CA GLU A 105 16.29 1.88 -24.53
C GLU A 105 16.50 1.60 -23.05
N SER A 106 16.33 2.60 -22.18
CA SER A 106 16.45 2.40 -20.74
C SER A 106 15.38 1.43 -20.22
N TRP A 107 14.14 1.54 -20.71
CA TRP A 107 13.06 0.60 -20.46
C TRP A 107 13.46 -0.82 -20.91
N ASN A 108 13.86 -0.96 -22.17
CA ASN A 108 14.21 -2.25 -22.78
C ASN A 108 15.43 -2.91 -22.10
N ARG A 109 16.44 -2.12 -21.70
CA ARG A 109 17.60 -2.62 -20.93
C ARG A 109 17.17 -3.11 -19.54
N GLY A 110 16.31 -2.36 -18.85
CA GLY A 110 15.80 -2.71 -17.52
C GLY A 110 14.87 -3.93 -17.48
N ARG A 111 14.51 -4.50 -18.64
CA ARG A 111 13.72 -5.73 -18.73
C ARG A 111 14.50 -6.97 -18.31
N ASN A 112 15.81 -6.99 -18.55
CA ASN A 112 16.65 -8.16 -18.29
C ASN A 112 17.77 -7.79 -17.31
N ILE A 113 17.65 -8.27 -16.07
CA ILE A 113 18.53 -7.89 -14.96
C ILE A 113 19.12 -9.12 -14.29
N THR A 114 20.37 -9.03 -13.86
CA THR A 114 20.91 -9.91 -12.81
C THR A 114 21.34 -9.06 -11.63
N ALA A 115 21.17 -9.57 -10.42
CA ALA A 115 21.58 -8.87 -9.22
C ALA A 115 22.03 -9.82 -8.12
N VAL A 116 22.92 -9.34 -7.26
CA VAL A 116 23.34 -10.01 -6.03
C VAL A 116 23.41 -9.02 -4.87
N ARG A 117 23.15 -9.52 -3.67
CA ARG A 117 23.49 -8.86 -2.39
C ARG A 117 23.68 -9.92 -1.32
N ASP A 118 24.35 -9.57 -0.23
CA ASP A 118 24.65 -10.51 0.84
C ASP A 118 24.45 -9.89 2.22
N ASN A 119 24.39 -10.73 3.26
CA ASN A 119 24.35 -10.32 4.65
C ASN A 119 25.70 -10.52 5.37
N GLY A 120 26.80 -10.54 4.63
CA GLY A 120 28.13 -10.86 5.16
C GLY A 120 28.64 -9.85 6.19
N ILE A 121 28.40 -8.56 5.97
CA ILE A 121 28.90 -7.48 6.86
C ILE A 121 28.46 -7.70 8.31
N ILE A 122 27.18 -8.01 8.53
CA ILE A 122 26.63 -8.26 9.87
C ILE A 122 27.13 -9.57 10.49
N ARG A 123 27.79 -10.43 9.70
CA ARG A 123 28.43 -11.68 10.14
C ARG A 123 29.93 -11.53 10.38
N GLY A 124 30.48 -10.32 10.22
CA GLY A 124 31.91 -10.04 10.41
C GLY A 124 32.75 -10.22 9.15
N LEU A 125 32.13 -10.25 7.95
CA LEU A 125 32.88 -10.19 6.71
C LEU A 125 33.48 -8.81 6.49
N THR A 126 34.66 -8.82 5.91
CA THR A 126 35.45 -7.65 5.53
C THR A 126 35.73 -7.74 4.02
N ASN A 127 35.98 -6.58 3.39
CA ASN A 127 36.33 -6.49 1.95
C ASN A 127 35.36 -7.20 0.99
N ILE A 128 34.06 -6.91 1.10
CA ILE A 128 33.04 -7.51 0.22
C ILE A 128 33.04 -6.78 -1.13
N LYS A 129 33.47 -7.47 -2.18
CA LYS A 129 33.42 -6.94 -3.56
C LYS A 129 32.76 -7.95 -4.48
N TRP A 130 31.64 -7.54 -5.08
CA TRP A 130 30.98 -8.25 -6.17
C TRP A 130 31.32 -7.58 -7.50
N GLN A 131 31.70 -8.38 -8.48
CA GLN A 131 31.93 -7.97 -9.86
C GLN A 131 31.10 -8.85 -10.80
N ALA A 132 30.63 -8.27 -11.90
CA ALA A 132 29.84 -8.97 -12.89
C ALA A 132 30.63 -9.11 -14.19
N TYR A 133 30.70 -10.32 -14.72
CA TYR A 133 31.39 -10.63 -15.97
C TYR A 133 30.44 -11.28 -16.96
N ASN A 134 30.59 -10.99 -18.24
CA ASN A 134 29.83 -11.68 -19.28
C ASN A 134 30.32 -13.13 -19.40
N CYS A 135 29.41 -14.10 -19.38
CA CYS A 135 29.76 -15.52 -19.46
C CYS A 135 30.46 -15.91 -20.77
N SER A 136 30.26 -15.18 -21.87
CA SER A 136 30.81 -15.55 -23.18
C SER A 136 32.25 -15.09 -23.39
N ASP A 137 32.60 -13.88 -22.95
CA ASP A 137 33.89 -13.24 -23.24
C ASP A 137 34.66 -12.80 -21.98
N GLN A 138 34.10 -13.04 -20.79
CA GLN A 138 34.67 -12.67 -19.49
C GLN A 138 34.94 -11.15 -19.34
N SER A 139 34.31 -10.32 -20.17
CA SER A 139 34.40 -8.86 -20.04
C SER A 139 33.64 -8.39 -18.80
N LEU A 140 34.20 -7.39 -18.10
CA LEU A 140 33.55 -6.75 -16.95
C LEU A 140 32.31 -5.97 -17.42
N ILE A 141 31.19 -6.19 -16.74
CA ILE A 141 29.93 -5.48 -16.96
C ILE A 141 29.78 -4.41 -15.87
N ASP A 142 29.83 -3.12 -16.26
CA ASP A 142 29.67 -1.99 -15.33
C ASP A 142 28.35 -1.22 -15.55
N SER A 143 27.40 -1.79 -16.28
CA SER A 143 26.09 -1.18 -16.43
C SER A 143 25.32 -1.30 -15.11
N LYS A 144 25.05 -0.19 -14.41
CA LYS A 144 24.19 -0.23 -13.22
C LYS A 144 22.73 -0.41 -13.61
N ALA A 145 22.02 -1.29 -12.92
CA ALA A 145 20.58 -1.45 -13.01
C ALA A 145 19.90 -1.11 -11.66
N LEU A 146 18.59 -0.88 -11.70
CA LEU A 146 17.76 -0.81 -10.50
C LEU A 146 17.02 -2.13 -10.36
N VAL A 147 17.08 -2.72 -9.17
CA VAL A 147 16.28 -3.90 -8.85
C VAL A 147 14.88 -3.43 -8.50
N ASP A 148 13.88 -3.82 -9.30
CA ASP A 148 12.50 -3.43 -9.06
C ASP A 148 11.92 -4.08 -7.79
N GLU A 149 11.10 -3.35 -7.05
CA GLU A 149 10.43 -3.79 -5.83
C GLU A 149 9.51 -5.01 -6.05
N THR A 150 9.07 -5.27 -7.28
CA THR A 150 8.31 -6.49 -7.62
C THR A 150 9.12 -7.77 -7.43
N PHE A 151 10.46 -7.69 -7.35
CA PHE A 151 11.31 -8.80 -6.88
C PHE A 151 11.23 -9.04 -5.36
N GLY A 152 10.41 -8.27 -4.63
CA GLY A 152 10.17 -8.42 -3.19
C GLY A 152 9.69 -9.80 -2.76
N TYR A 153 9.25 -10.66 -3.68
CA TYR A 153 8.98 -12.07 -3.36
C TYR A 153 10.20 -12.84 -2.86
N ILE A 154 11.40 -12.29 -3.03
CA ILE A 154 12.63 -12.82 -2.42
C ILE A 154 12.57 -12.89 -0.88
N HIS A 155 11.64 -12.15 -0.28
CA HIS A 155 11.33 -12.22 1.13
C HIS A 155 10.51 -13.46 1.53
N GLN A 156 9.87 -14.16 0.58
CA GLN A 156 9.11 -15.38 0.87
C GLN A 156 8.08 -15.21 2.00
N GLY A 157 7.43 -14.04 2.04
CA GLY A 157 6.44 -13.68 3.05
C GLY A 157 7.02 -13.27 4.41
N ARG A 158 8.35 -13.17 4.55
CA ARG A 158 9.02 -12.71 5.77
C ARG A 158 10.08 -11.66 5.44
N LEU A 159 10.01 -10.50 6.08
CA LEU A 159 11.03 -9.46 5.86
C LEU A 159 12.41 -9.99 6.27
N ARG A 160 13.42 -9.75 5.42
CA ARG A 160 14.77 -10.27 5.61
C ARG A 160 15.70 -9.10 5.92
N SER A 161 16.27 -9.13 7.11
CA SER A 161 17.20 -8.09 7.58
C SER A 161 18.66 -8.51 7.38
N GLY A 162 19.56 -7.53 7.51
CA GLY A 162 21.00 -7.72 7.49
C GLY A 162 21.67 -7.65 6.12
N PHE A 163 20.89 -7.55 5.03
CA PHE A 163 21.43 -7.53 3.68
C PHE A 163 21.98 -6.15 3.29
N GLY A 164 23.04 -6.14 2.48
CA GLY A 164 23.58 -4.93 1.87
C GLY A 164 22.77 -4.45 0.66
N GLU A 165 23.22 -3.34 0.07
CA GLU A 165 22.66 -2.81 -1.17
C GLU A 165 22.78 -3.81 -2.32
N TRP A 166 21.83 -3.72 -3.25
CA TRP A 166 21.90 -4.51 -4.49
C TRP A 166 23.06 -4.08 -5.37
N ARG A 167 23.84 -5.06 -5.83
CA ARG A 167 24.71 -4.93 -7.00
C ARG A 167 23.97 -5.55 -8.17
N SER A 168 23.76 -4.80 -9.24
CA SER A 168 22.97 -5.30 -10.37
C SER A 168 23.44 -4.76 -11.71
N VAL A 169 23.24 -5.58 -12.74
CA VAL A 169 23.58 -5.24 -14.13
C VAL A 169 22.46 -5.61 -15.08
N ASN A 170 22.30 -4.80 -16.13
CA ASN A 170 21.46 -5.15 -17.27
C ASN A 170 22.26 -6.06 -18.20
N SER A 171 21.68 -7.17 -18.63
CA SER A 171 22.36 -8.08 -19.56
C SER A 171 21.35 -8.80 -20.44
N THR A 172 21.69 -8.98 -21.72
CA THR A 172 20.93 -9.83 -22.65
C THR A 172 21.37 -11.29 -22.59
N GLY A 173 22.55 -11.55 -22.02
CA GLY A 173 23.15 -12.88 -21.89
C GLY A 173 23.45 -13.25 -20.44
N CYS A 174 24.03 -14.43 -20.28
CA CYS A 174 24.47 -14.94 -18.97
C CYS A 174 25.52 -14.03 -18.32
N VAL A 175 25.45 -13.90 -17.00
CA VAL A 175 26.38 -13.13 -16.15
C VAL A 175 27.02 -14.03 -15.10
N ASN A 176 28.34 -13.96 -14.95
CA ASN A 176 29.09 -14.53 -13.84
C ASN A 176 29.32 -13.45 -12.78
N TRP A 177 28.74 -13.63 -11.60
CA TRP A 177 29.01 -12.79 -10.44
C TRP A 177 30.16 -13.38 -9.64
N GLU A 178 31.23 -12.61 -9.48
CA GLU A 178 32.41 -13.00 -8.70
C GLU A 178 32.49 -12.17 -7.43
N GLY A 179 32.50 -12.86 -6.29
CA GLY A 179 32.57 -12.28 -4.96
C GLY A 179 33.85 -12.72 -4.25
N HIS A 180 34.67 -11.77 -3.80
CA HIS A 180 35.81 -12.04 -2.93
C HIS A 180 35.48 -11.62 -1.50
N PHE A 181 35.73 -12.51 -0.53
CA PHE A 181 35.37 -12.28 0.88
C PHE A 181 36.55 -12.59 1.81
N THR A 182 36.71 -11.78 2.86
CA THR A 182 37.67 -12.04 3.94
C THR A 182 37.02 -11.98 5.32
N ALA A 183 37.46 -12.81 6.25
CA ALA A 183 36.96 -12.84 7.63
C ALA A 183 38.05 -13.22 8.64
N SER A 184 37.88 -12.85 9.91
CA SER A 184 38.78 -13.26 10.99
C SER A 184 38.59 -14.72 11.43
N LYS A 185 37.45 -15.31 11.08
CA LYS A 185 37.10 -16.72 11.29
C LYS A 185 36.11 -17.16 10.20
N PRO A 186 35.99 -18.45 9.90
CA PRO A 186 34.94 -18.95 9.01
C PRO A 186 33.56 -18.59 9.54
N VAL A 187 32.68 -18.12 8.65
CA VAL A 187 31.30 -17.75 9.02
C VAL A 187 30.30 -18.24 7.98
N ASP A 188 29.10 -18.55 8.45
CA ASP A 188 27.95 -18.79 7.60
C ASP A 188 27.33 -17.45 7.20
N PHE A 189 27.04 -17.28 5.91
CA PHE A 189 26.29 -16.13 5.40
C PHE A 189 25.45 -16.53 4.19
N GLU A 190 24.66 -15.59 3.70
CA GLU A 190 23.72 -15.83 2.60
C GLU A 190 23.81 -14.73 1.55
N VAL A 191 23.69 -15.16 0.30
CA VAL A 191 23.62 -14.29 -0.88
C VAL A 191 22.22 -14.40 -1.45
N LEU A 192 21.57 -13.26 -1.64
CA LEU A 192 20.34 -13.13 -2.42
C LEU A 192 20.67 -12.79 -3.84
N TYR A 193 19.94 -13.39 -4.78
CA TYR A 193 20.14 -13.13 -6.19
C TYR A 193 18.82 -12.90 -6.93
N VAL A 194 18.93 -12.11 -8.00
CA VAL A 194 17.94 -11.95 -9.05
C VAL A 194 18.57 -12.45 -10.35
N GLY A 195 17.88 -13.36 -11.03
CA GLY A 195 18.38 -14.15 -12.14
C GLY A 195 18.06 -15.63 -11.94
N ARG A 196 18.15 -16.42 -13.02
CA ARG A 196 18.04 -17.89 -12.94
C ARG A 196 19.45 -18.48 -12.76
N ALA A 197 19.71 -19.07 -11.60
CA ALA A 197 20.97 -19.74 -11.33
C ALA A 197 21.13 -21.00 -12.20
N THR A 198 22.32 -21.19 -12.77
CA THR A 198 22.62 -22.36 -13.64
C THR A 198 23.41 -23.43 -12.88
N GLN A 199 23.26 -24.70 -13.26
CA GLN A 199 23.88 -25.84 -12.55
C GLN A 199 25.42 -25.86 -12.59
N ASN A 200 26.04 -25.14 -13.53
CA ASN A 200 27.51 -25.02 -13.64
C ASN A 200 28.12 -24.01 -12.65
N THR A 201 27.41 -23.67 -11.58
CA THR A 201 28.00 -22.91 -10.49
C THR A 201 29.01 -23.83 -9.80
N SER A 202 30.32 -23.55 -9.90
CA SER A 202 31.38 -24.37 -9.30
C SER A 202 31.28 -24.27 -7.77
N LEU A 203 30.68 -25.28 -7.14
CA LEU A 203 30.27 -25.26 -5.72
C LEU A 203 31.02 -26.31 -4.89
N SER A 204 32.32 -26.50 -5.07
CA SER A 204 33.08 -27.37 -4.16
C SER A 204 33.12 -26.72 -2.76
N GLY A 205 32.27 -27.20 -1.84
CA GLY A 205 32.18 -26.73 -0.46
C GLY A 205 31.15 -25.61 -0.20
N ILE A 206 30.54 -25.05 -1.24
CA ILE A 206 29.56 -23.96 -1.15
C ILE A 206 28.14 -24.57 -1.07
N GLY A 207 27.27 -24.02 -0.22
CA GLY A 207 25.98 -24.63 0.15
C GLY A 207 24.88 -24.59 -0.93
N LYS A 208 23.65 -24.87 -0.50
CA LYS A 208 22.50 -25.12 -1.39
C LYS A 208 21.96 -23.84 -2.02
N ILE A 209 21.82 -23.82 -3.35
CA ILE A 209 21.01 -22.83 -4.07
C ILE A 209 19.53 -23.14 -3.85
N THR A 210 18.78 -22.14 -3.40
CA THR A 210 17.32 -22.22 -3.22
C THR A 210 16.66 -21.20 -4.13
N SER A 211 15.99 -21.68 -5.17
CA SER A 211 15.21 -20.81 -6.04
C SER A 211 13.85 -20.50 -5.43
N TYR A 212 13.38 -19.29 -5.65
CA TYR A 212 12.12 -18.78 -5.16
C TYR A 212 11.14 -18.59 -6.29
N ARG A 213 9.89 -18.95 -5.99
CA ARG A 213 8.77 -18.68 -6.90
C ARG A 213 8.16 -17.33 -6.53
N PRO A 214 7.89 -16.47 -7.52
CA PRO A 214 7.07 -15.29 -7.28
C PRO A 214 5.68 -15.76 -6.80
N PRO A 215 5.02 -15.06 -5.85
CA PRO A 215 3.60 -15.28 -5.64
C PRO A 215 2.89 -15.00 -6.96
N ARG A 216 1.73 -15.62 -7.16
CA ARG A 216 0.84 -15.21 -8.25
C ARG A 216 0.44 -13.76 -7.98
N LEU A 217 1.16 -12.82 -8.60
CA LEU A 217 0.82 -11.42 -8.48
C LEU A 217 -0.55 -11.26 -9.16
N PRO A 218 -1.59 -10.84 -8.43
CA PRO A 218 -2.80 -10.40 -9.10
C PRO A 218 -2.37 -9.27 -10.04
N ASN A 219 -2.76 -9.34 -11.31
CA ASN A 219 -2.47 -8.34 -12.35
C ASN A 219 -1.11 -8.45 -13.08
N VAL A 220 -0.52 -9.64 -13.25
CA VAL A 220 0.48 -9.84 -14.33
C VAL A 220 -0.25 -9.72 -15.68
N PRO A 221 0.15 -8.83 -16.60
CA PRO A 221 -0.44 -8.70 -17.93
C PRO A 221 -0.39 -10.00 -18.71
N ASP A 222 -1.35 -10.18 -19.60
CA ASP A 222 -1.46 -11.40 -20.41
C ASP A 222 -0.23 -11.67 -21.29
N CYS A 223 0.49 -10.63 -21.72
CA CYS A 223 1.74 -10.79 -22.47
C CYS A 223 2.86 -11.40 -21.62
N MET A 224 2.87 -11.20 -20.30
CA MET A 224 3.90 -11.73 -19.41
C MET A 224 3.50 -13.07 -18.77
N SER A 225 2.21 -13.43 -18.77
CA SER A 225 1.70 -14.57 -17.97
C SER A 225 2.10 -15.94 -18.50
N LYS A 226 2.36 -16.08 -19.81
CA LYS A 226 2.70 -17.38 -20.42
C LYS A 226 4.16 -17.78 -20.27
N ASP A 227 5.06 -16.80 -20.12
CA ASP A 227 6.51 -17.00 -20.17
C ASP A 227 7.22 -16.33 -18.98
N PHE A 228 6.61 -16.24 -17.80
CA PHE A 228 7.32 -15.77 -16.61
C PHE A 228 8.14 -16.93 -16.03
N PRO A 229 9.48 -17.00 -16.23
CA PRO A 229 10.23 -18.15 -15.73
C PRO A 229 10.04 -18.27 -14.21
N GLU A 230 9.69 -19.47 -13.76
CA GLU A 230 9.82 -19.81 -12.35
C GLU A 230 11.30 -19.65 -11.96
N SER A 231 11.59 -19.36 -10.69
CA SER A 231 12.97 -19.36 -10.17
C SER A 231 13.86 -18.19 -10.62
N GLN A 232 13.27 -17.01 -10.87
CA GLN A 232 14.00 -15.78 -11.23
C GLN A 232 14.65 -15.04 -10.07
N ALA A 233 14.45 -15.49 -8.83
CA ALA A 233 15.21 -15.02 -7.68
C ALA A 233 15.45 -16.20 -6.75
N GLY A 234 16.38 -16.05 -5.82
CA GLY A 234 16.68 -17.10 -4.88
C GLY A 234 17.70 -16.68 -3.84
N SER A 235 18.21 -17.67 -3.13
CA SER A 235 19.36 -17.51 -2.27
C SER A 235 20.40 -18.61 -2.44
N LEU A 236 21.63 -18.27 -2.11
CA LEU A 236 22.76 -19.18 -1.97
C LEU A 236 23.23 -19.08 -0.53
N LYS A 237 23.11 -20.19 0.23
CA LYS A 237 23.67 -20.27 1.58
C LYS A 237 25.13 -20.70 1.48
N ILE A 238 26.02 -19.91 2.06
CA ILE A 238 27.45 -20.20 2.11
C ILE A 238 27.81 -20.62 3.54
N THR A 239 28.45 -21.79 3.66
CA THR A 239 28.78 -22.39 4.94
C THR A 239 30.23 -22.10 5.31
N SER A 240 30.50 -22.10 6.61
CA SER A 240 31.84 -21.98 7.20
C SER A 240 32.85 -22.99 6.65
N GLY A 241 32.41 -24.12 6.09
CA GLY A 241 33.30 -25.11 5.45
C GLY A 241 33.91 -24.66 4.12
N ALA A 242 33.38 -23.63 3.47
CA ALA A 242 33.88 -23.12 2.19
C ALA A 242 35.09 -22.19 2.31
N TRP A 243 35.49 -21.85 3.55
CA TRP A 243 36.55 -20.88 3.82
C TRP A 243 37.93 -21.53 3.81
N HIS A 244 38.90 -20.83 3.21
CA HIS A 244 40.30 -21.24 3.23
C HIS A 244 41.12 -20.32 4.13
N PRO A 245 42.08 -20.85 4.91
CA PRO A 245 43.03 -20.00 5.62
C PRO A 245 43.78 -19.10 4.63
N SER A 246 43.79 -17.81 4.94
CA SER A 246 44.58 -16.79 4.28
C SER A 246 45.64 -16.28 5.26
N GLY A 247 46.70 -15.64 4.78
CA GLY A 247 47.77 -15.12 5.63
C GLY A 247 47.25 -14.26 6.80
N ASN A 248 48.05 -14.09 7.85
CA ASN A 248 47.72 -13.24 9.01
C ASN A 248 46.49 -13.68 9.84
N LYS A 249 46.27 -14.99 10.00
CA LYS A 249 45.11 -15.53 10.76
C LYS A 249 43.75 -15.08 10.19
N GLN A 250 43.69 -14.79 8.89
CA GLN A 250 42.44 -14.49 8.20
C GLN A 250 41.97 -15.72 7.43
N PHE A 251 40.73 -15.67 6.99
CA PHE A 251 40.14 -16.63 6.09
C PHE A 251 39.65 -15.89 4.86
N SER A 252 39.81 -16.48 3.68
CA SER A 252 39.29 -15.95 2.44
C SER A 252 38.48 -16.99 1.68
N MET A 253 37.61 -16.51 0.81
CA MET A 253 36.80 -17.33 -0.08
C MET A 253 36.45 -16.53 -1.33
N ASP A 254 36.47 -17.22 -2.46
CA ASP A 254 35.95 -16.73 -3.74
C ASP A 254 34.64 -17.44 -4.07
N VAL A 255 33.66 -16.68 -4.53
CA VAL A 255 32.34 -17.19 -4.92
C VAL A 255 32.08 -16.78 -6.35
N THR A 256 31.82 -17.76 -7.21
CA THR A 256 31.31 -17.50 -8.56
C THR A 256 29.85 -17.95 -8.62
N LEU A 257 28.94 -17.04 -8.98
CA LEU A 257 27.52 -17.31 -9.16
C LEU A 257 27.11 -16.99 -10.61
N ARG A 258 26.77 -18.02 -11.38
CA ARG A 258 26.39 -17.88 -12.80
C ARG A 258 24.87 -17.75 -12.93
N LEU A 259 24.42 -16.58 -13.36
CA LEU A 259 23.01 -16.21 -13.49
C LEU A 259 22.64 -15.92 -14.95
N GLU A 260 21.52 -16.47 -15.40
CA GLU A 260 20.81 -15.92 -16.55
C GLU A 260 19.93 -14.74 -16.11
N PRO A 261 19.78 -13.68 -16.92
CA PRO A 261 18.98 -12.52 -16.58
C PRO A 261 17.52 -12.87 -16.24
N ALA A 262 17.03 -12.31 -15.13
CA ALA A 262 15.62 -12.30 -14.81
C ALA A 262 14.88 -11.26 -15.65
N ARG A 263 13.63 -11.57 -15.98
CA ARG A 263 12.66 -10.65 -16.56
C ARG A 263 12.04 -9.82 -15.44
N ASN A 264 12.23 -8.51 -15.50
CA ASN A 264 11.72 -7.60 -14.48
C ASN A 264 10.17 -7.63 -14.40
N PRO A 265 9.52 -8.06 -13.32
CA PRO A 265 8.05 -8.10 -13.29
C PRO A 265 7.40 -6.70 -13.30
N GLY A 266 8.16 -5.65 -13.00
CA GLY A 266 7.69 -4.27 -12.97
C GLY A 266 7.28 -3.74 -14.34
N LEU A 267 6.10 -3.10 -14.40
CA LEU A 267 5.55 -2.48 -15.60
C LEU A 267 5.72 -0.96 -15.66
N SER A 268 6.14 -0.37 -14.56
CA SER A 268 6.33 1.07 -14.38
C SER A 268 7.63 1.22 -13.62
N PRO A 269 8.77 1.43 -14.31
CA PRO A 269 10.06 1.48 -13.66
C PRO A 269 10.22 2.87 -13.08
N GLN A 270 10.77 2.94 -11.88
CA GLN A 270 11.03 4.23 -11.25
C GLN A 270 11.93 5.08 -12.16
N GLY A 271 11.50 6.32 -12.44
CA GLY A 271 12.27 7.30 -13.22
C GLY A 271 12.06 7.30 -14.73
N LEU A 272 11.27 6.38 -15.29
CA LEU A 272 10.91 6.37 -16.72
C LEU A 272 9.47 6.81 -16.95
N GLN A 273 9.20 7.48 -18.07
CA GLN A 273 7.84 7.85 -18.49
C GLN A 273 7.23 6.82 -19.44
N VAL A 274 8.05 5.96 -20.02
CA VAL A 274 7.59 4.89 -20.89
C VAL A 274 7.35 3.62 -20.07
N ALA A 275 6.22 2.97 -20.34
CA ALA A 275 5.79 1.75 -19.66
C ALA A 275 4.94 0.86 -20.56
N VAL A 276 4.49 -0.28 -20.01
CA VAL A 276 3.53 -1.19 -20.66
C VAL A 276 2.33 -1.42 -19.75
N ASN A 277 1.14 -1.19 -20.27
CA ASN A 277 -0.10 -1.35 -19.51
C ASN A 277 -0.55 -2.83 -19.39
N ARG A 278 -1.65 -3.06 -18.68
CA ARG A 278 -2.20 -4.42 -18.48
C ARG A 278 -2.68 -5.11 -19.76
N SER A 279 -3.08 -4.33 -20.75
CA SER A 279 -3.47 -4.81 -22.08
C SER A 279 -2.27 -4.99 -23.00
N CYS A 280 -1.04 -4.89 -22.46
CA CYS A 280 0.20 -5.04 -23.21
C CYS A 280 0.33 -4.03 -24.35
N GLN A 281 -0.04 -2.79 -24.05
CA GLN A 281 0.21 -1.66 -24.94
C GLN A 281 1.23 -0.73 -24.27
N PRO A 282 2.19 -0.17 -25.04
CA PRO A 282 3.03 0.88 -24.52
C PRO A 282 2.17 2.05 -24.05
N GLU A 283 2.48 2.59 -22.89
CA GLU A 283 1.79 3.77 -22.35
C GLU A 283 2.79 4.83 -21.92
N TRP A 284 2.37 6.09 -22.03
CA TRP A 284 3.08 7.23 -21.48
C TRP A 284 2.53 7.50 -20.09
N GLN A 285 3.42 7.44 -19.12
CA GLN A 285 3.14 7.78 -17.75
C GLN A 285 3.51 9.22 -17.55
N GLU A 286 2.62 10.01 -16.94
CA GLU A 286 3.08 11.22 -16.30
C GLU A 286 4.23 10.84 -15.37
N LYS A 287 5.26 11.69 -15.24
CA LYS A 287 6.23 11.54 -14.16
C LYS A 287 5.42 11.59 -12.88
N THR A 288 5.01 10.43 -12.38
CA THR A 288 4.47 10.33 -11.05
C THR A 288 5.57 10.94 -10.20
N LYS A 289 5.22 11.92 -9.38
CA LYS A 289 6.10 12.44 -8.32
C LYS A 289 6.31 11.35 -7.27
N THR A 290 6.51 10.10 -7.68
CA THR A 290 7.03 9.03 -6.86
C THR A 290 8.48 9.40 -6.67
N ILE A 291 8.72 10.00 -5.51
CA ILE A 291 10.04 10.38 -5.01
C ILE A 291 10.96 9.20 -5.27
N GLN A 292 12.02 9.42 -6.06
CA GLN A 292 13.03 8.39 -6.29
C GLN A 292 13.59 7.95 -4.93
N PRO A 293 13.50 6.67 -4.55
CA PRO A 293 14.07 6.22 -3.28
C PRO A 293 15.59 5.99 -3.34
N THR A 294 16.28 6.02 -4.49
CA THR A 294 17.63 5.41 -4.54
C THR A 294 18.68 6.02 -5.49
N GLN A 295 18.43 7.13 -6.19
CA GLN A 295 19.56 7.85 -6.82
C GLN A 295 19.97 9.04 -5.97
N VAL A 296 21.04 8.84 -5.21
CA VAL A 296 21.93 9.90 -4.75
C VAL A 296 22.49 10.59 -6.01
N VAL A 297 21.72 11.50 -6.58
CA VAL A 297 22.27 12.52 -7.46
C VAL A 297 22.91 13.52 -6.52
N HIS A 298 24.24 13.65 -6.59
CA HIS A 298 24.98 14.78 -6.04
C HIS A 298 24.64 16.07 -6.81
N GLU A 299 23.36 16.41 -6.91
CA GLU A 299 22.87 17.68 -7.43
C GLU A 299 22.68 18.60 -6.23
N THR A 300 23.61 19.55 -6.10
CA THR A 300 23.53 20.81 -5.33
C THR A 300 22.61 20.79 -4.11
N GLU A 301 23.19 20.67 -2.90
CA GLU A 301 22.56 20.84 -1.57
C GLU A 301 21.15 21.44 -1.59
N ALA A 302 20.16 20.63 -1.97
CA ALA A 302 18.78 21.00 -1.78
C ALA A 302 18.62 21.09 -0.27
N VAL A 303 18.15 22.23 0.23
CA VAL A 303 17.89 22.42 1.67
C VAL A 303 16.86 21.37 2.09
N VAL A 304 17.35 20.23 2.59
CA VAL A 304 16.51 19.15 3.08
C VAL A 304 15.73 19.73 4.23
N SER A 305 14.41 19.74 4.09
CA SER A 305 13.51 20.31 5.10
C SER A 305 13.52 19.38 6.29
N ARG A 306 14.10 19.84 7.40
CA ARG A 306 14.22 19.03 8.62
C ARG A 306 12.97 19.20 9.46
N TRP A 307 12.24 18.11 9.66
CA TRP A 307 11.07 18.07 10.52
C TRP A 307 11.41 17.34 11.82
N LEU A 308 11.21 18.01 12.94
CA LEU A 308 11.21 17.38 14.26
C LEU A 308 9.80 16.89 14.56
N ILE A 309 9.69 15.72 15.18
CA ILE A 309 8.41 15.12 15.55
C ILE A 309 8.49 14.69 17.00
N GLU A 310 7.51 15.08 17.80
CA GLU A 310 7.39 14.74 19.21
C GLU A 310 5.96 14.31 19.57
N THR A 311 5.82 13.57 20.66
CA THR A 311 4.52 13.27 21.28
C THR A 311 3.93 14.52 21.94
N GLN A 312 2.66 14.46 22.32
CA GLN A 312 1.95 15.54 23.02
C GLN A 312 2.66 15.95 24.32
N ASP A 313 3.31 14.99 24.98
CA ASP A 313 4.07 15.18 26.21
C ASP A 313 5.57 15.42 25.98
N GLY A 314 5.98 15.72 24.74
CA GLY A 314 7.32 16.22 24.40
C GLY A 314 8.39 15.14 24.24
N VAL A 315 8.01 13.87 24.05
CA VAL A 315 8.98 12.80 23.78
C VAL A 315 9.41 12.90 22.31
N PRO A 316 10.71 13.09 22.02
CA PRO A 316 11.19 13.17 20.64
C PRO A 316 11.11 11.81 19.96
N LEU A 317 10.57 11.79 18.74
CA LEU A 317 10.39 10.57 17.95
C LEU A 317 11.40 10.45 16.80
N LEU A 318 12.03 11.56 16.41
CA LEU A 318 13.09 11.60 15.41
C LEU A 318 14.34 12.28 15.97
N THR A 319 15.51 11.85 15.50
CA THR A 319 16.78 12.57 15.68
C THR A 319 16.88 13.75 14.71
N ASN A 320 17.93 14.57 14.85
CA ASN A 320 18.20 15.69 13.95
C ASN A 320 18.49 15.25 12.50
N GLU A 321 18.85 13.98 12.30
CA GLU A 321 19.10 13.33 11.03
C GLU A 321 17.84 12.67 10.45
N SER A 322 16.65 12.91 11.04
CA SER A 322 15.38 12.28 10.65
C SER A 322 15.34 10.76 10.83
N LEU A 323 16.20 10.20 11.68
CA LEU A 323 16.16 8.78 12.06
C LEU A 323 15.19 8.59 13.24
N PRO A 324 14.46 7.47 13.34
CA PRO A 324 13.64 7.18 14.51
C PRO A 324 14.48 7.08 15.78
N THR A 325 13.97 7.61 16.90
CA THR A 325 14.61 7.49 18.21
C THR A 325 14.37 6.10 18.83
N PRO A 326 15.20 5.66 19.80
CA PRO A 326 14.91 4.47 20.59
C PRO A 326 13.53 4.52 21.26
N GLU A 327 13.08 5.70 21.67
CA GLU A 327 11.75 5.94 22.21
C GLU A 327 10.65 5.69 21.18
N ALA A 328 10.81 6.12 19.92
CA ALA A 328 9.84 5.82 18.86
C ALA A 328 9.70 4.31 18.62
N GLU A 329 10.81 3.57 18.64
CA GLU A 329 10.80 2.10 18.56
C GLU A 329 10.17 1.46 19.80
N HIS A 330 10.47 1.95 21.00
CA HIS A 330 9.90 1.49 22.28
C HIS A 330 8.39 1.80 22.41
N LEU A 331 7.91 2.86 21.77
CA LEU A 331 6.48 3.19 21.72
C LEU A 331 5.74 2.49 20.57
N GLY A 332 6.46 1.79 19.68
CA GLY A 332 5.89 1.08 18.53
C GLY A 332 5.40 2.04 17.44
N LEU A 333 6.02 3.22 17.32
CA LEU A 333 5.60 4.30 16.43
C LEU A 333 6.31 4.29 15.08
N LEU A 334 7.17 3.29 14.80
CA LEU A 334 7.85 3.15 13.51
C LEU A 334 6.89 3.13 12.29
N PRO A 335 5.70 2.50 12.33
CA PRO A 335 4.72 2.60 11.23
C PRO A 335 4.26 4.03 10.91
N ILE A 336 4.37 4.94 11.90
CA ILE A 336 3.99 6.35 11.74
C ILE A 336 5.20 7.16 11.27
N VAL A 337 6.29 7.15 12.06
CA VAL A 337 7.45 8.03 11.82
C VAL A 337 8.36 7.57 10.69
N GLY A 338 8.41 6.25 10.43
CA GLY A 338 9.33 5.60 9.50
C GLY A 338 10.37 4.75 10.23
N HIS A 339 10.82 3.68 9.58
CA HIS A 339 11.90 2.81 10.06
C HIS A 339 13.30 3.40 9.83
N ASP A 340 13.43 4.26 8.81
CA ASP A 340 14.64 5.00 8.44
C ASP A 340 14.24 6.39 7.91
N ALA A 341 15.18 7.32 7.80
CA ALA A 341 15.00 8.64 7.19
C ALA A 341 14.52 8.56 5.72
N ASP A 342 14.85 7.46 5.03
CA ASP A 342 14.46 7.18 3.65
C ASP A 342 13.27 6.23 3.49
N ASP A 343 12.61 5.83 4.60
CA ASP A 343 11.41 5.00 4.53
C ASP A 343 10.27 5.73 3.78
N PRO A 344 9.85 5.26 2.59
CA PRO A 344 8.87 5.95 1.77
C PRO A 344 7.46 6.00 2.40
N HIS A 345 7.19 5.17 3.42
CA HIS A 345 5.91 5.12 4.12
C HIS A 345 5.90 5.98 5.39
N GLY A 346 7.06 6.30 5.96
CA GLY A 346 7.18 7.16 7.14
C GLY A 346 6.79 8.61 6.86
N ILE A 347 6.20 9.31 7.85
CA ILE A 347 5.94 10.75 7.72
C ILE A 347 7.24 11.57 7.65
N ALA A 348 8.34 11.08 8.24
CA ALA A 348 9.65 11.76 8.19
C ALA A 348 10.09 12.02 6.75
N LYS A 349 10.18 10.96 5.92
CA LYS A 349 10.56 11.06 4.51
C LYS A 349 9.58 11.92 3.70
N ARG A 350 8.27 11.74 3.93
CA ARG A 350 7.24 12.45 3.19
C ARG A 350 7.28 13.96 3.43
N LEU A 351 7.57 14.38 4.65
CA LEU A 351 7.61 15.80 5.01
C LEU A 351 8.90 16.52 4.57
N GLN A 352 10.01 15.81 4.38
CA GLN A 352 11.24 16.39 3.80
C GLN A 352 11.03 17.06 2.43
N LEU A 353 9.94 16.70 1.74
CA LEU A 353 9.53 17.27 0.45
C LEU A 353 8.88 18.64 0.56
N VAL A 354 8.67 19.15 1.77
CA VAL A 354 7.98 20.40 2.05
C VAL A 354 8.89 21.36 2.83
N PRO A 355 9.63 22.25 2.13
CA PRO A 355 10.35 23.36 2.76
C PRO A 355 9.44 24.53 3.13
N PRO A 356 9.79 25.29 4.19
CA PRO A 356 10.82 24.98 5.19
C PRO A 356 10.37 23.84 6.13
N GLY A 357 11.34 23.19 6.79
CA GLY A 357 11.05 22.24 7.87
C GLY A 357 10.57 22.94 9.15
N GLY A 358 10.09 22.17 10.12
CA GLY A 358 9.53 22.70 11.38
C GLY A 358 9.36 21.63 12.46
N LEU A 359 8.60 21.93 13.51
CA LEU A 359 8.24 21.02 14.58
C LEU A 359 6.78 20.57 14.45
N ILE A 360 6.55 19.26 14.59
CA ILE A 360 5.22 18.66 14.69
C ILE A 360 5.08 18.04 16.08
N THR A 361 4.10 18.51 16.83
CA THR A 361 3.65 17.84 18.06
C THR A 361 2.45 16.97 17.70
N LEU A 362 2.57 15.66 17.90
CA LEU A 362 1.47 14.71 17.68
C LEU A 362 0.50 14.72 18.86
N THR A 363 -0.74 14.29 18.65
CA THR A 363 -1.74 14.08 19.72
C THR A 363 -1.44 12.85 20.59
N ILE A 364 -0.52 11.98 20.14
CA ILE A 364 -0.12 10.77 20.85
C ILE A 364 0.44 11.14 22.23
N ASN A 365 -0.05 10.49 23.27
CA ASN A 365 0.49 10.60 24.62
C ASN A 365 1.38 9.39 24.91
N SER A 366 2.67 9.61 25.21
CA SER A 366 3.65 8.51 25.30
C SER A 366 3.28 7.44 26.34
N LYS A 367 2.73 7.85 27.49
CA LYS A 367 2.32 6.94 28.57
C LYS A 367 1.11 6.09 28.17
N MET A 368 0.12 6.70 27.51
CA MET A 368 -1.05 5.96 27.03
C MET A 368 -0.68 5.01 25.89
N GLN A 369 0.21 5.44 24.99
CA GLN A 369 0.76 4.61 23.91
C GLN A 369 1.48 3.38 24.47
N GLU A 370 2.36 3.55 25.46
CA GLU A 370 3.08 2.46 26.11
C GLU A 370 2.12 1.46 26.79
N GLN A 371 1.13 1.96 27.54
CA GLN A 371 0.14 1.12 28.21
C GLN A 371 -0.74 0.34 27.20
N ALA A 372 -1.18 1.00 26.13
CA ALA A 372 -1.94 0.36 25.06
C ALA A 372 -1.10 -0.73 24.38
N ARG A 373 0.19 -0.47 24.11
CA ARG A 373 1.11 -1.43 23.51
C ARG A 373 1.36 -2.63 24.41
N ALA A 374 1.66 -2.40 25.68
CA ALA A 374 1.86 -3.46 26.66
C ALA A 374 0.62 -4.35 26.80
N SER A 375 -0.58 -3.74 26.79
CA SER A 375 -1.85 -4.46 26.86
C SER A 375 -2.09 -5.32 25.61
N LEU A 376 -1.90 -4.76 24.41
CA LEU A 376 -2.04 -5.49 23.15
C LEU A 376 -1.07 -6.67 23.08
N GLN A 377 0.21 -6.44 23.35
CA GLN A 377 1.24 -7.47 23.32
C GLN A 377 0.96 -8.58 24.34
N LYS A 378 0.49 -8.24 25.54
CA LYS A 378 0.09 -9.23 26.55
C LYS A 378 -1.04 -10.12 26.01
N ILE A 379 -2.09 -9.53 25.46
CA ILE A 379 -3.23 -10.30 24.90
C ILE A 379 -2.76 -11.21 23.77
N VAL A 380 -2.04 -10.66 22.77
CA VAL A 380 -1.58 -11.44 21.61
C VAL A 380 -0.71 -12.63 22.02
N LYS A 381 0.15 -12.49 23.04
CA LYS A 381 0.97 -13.58 23.59
C LYS A 381 0.15 -14.66 24.27
N THR A 382 -0.99 -14.32 24.87
CA THR A 382 -1.89 -15.29 25.55
C THR A 382 -2.79 -16.09 24.60
N LEU A 383 -2.94 -15.64 23.33
CA LEU A 383 -3.77 -16.34 22.37
C LEU A 383 -3.12 -17.67 21.91
N PRO A 384 -3.91 -18.76 21.67
CA PRO A 384 -3.39 -20.11 21.42
C PRO A 384 -2.41 -20.22 20.24
N GLN A 385 -1.22 -20.81 20.39
CA GLN A 385 -0.20 -20.86 19.32
C GLN A 385 -0.56 -21.87 18.20
N ALA A 386 -1.57 -21.52 17.39
CA ALA A 386 -2.01 -22.30 16.23
C ALA A 386 -1.11 -22.05 15.00
N SER A 387 -1.30 -22.84 13.94
CA SER A 387 -0.54 -22.70 12.69
C SER A 387 -0.64 -21.32 12.02
N TRP A 388 -1.73 -20.59 12.28
CA TRP A 388 -1.97 -19.22 11.80
C TRP A 388 -1.44 -18.13 12.75
N ALA A 389 -0.78 -18.49 13.85
CA ALA A 389 -0.29 -17.51 14.84
C ALA A 389 0.66 -16.47 14.22
N THR A 390 1.42 -16.84 13.18
CA THR A 390 2.31 -15.93 12.44
C THR A 390 1.58 -14.94 11.52
N GLU A 391 0.29 -15.14 11.27
CA GLU A 391 -0.55 -14.24 10.46
C GLU A 391 -1.35 -13.26 11.32
N ARG A 392 -1.23 -13.37 12.65
CA ARG A 392 -1.98 -12.56 13.61
C ARG A 392 -1.74 -11.09 13.41
N ARG A 393 -2.85 -10.37 13.43
CA ARG A 393 -2.89 -8.92 13.41
C ARG A 393 -3.85 -8.43 14.45
N ALA A 394 -3.47 -7.31 15.06
CA ALA A 394 -4.27 -6.66 16.06
C ALA A 394 -3.94 -5.17 16.06
N SER A 395 -4.87 -4.37 16.53
CA SER A 395 -4.64 -2.95 16.75
C SER A 395 -5.49 -2.45 17.90
N VAL A 396 -5.01 -1.42 18.59
CA VAL A 396 -5.73 -0.69 19.63
C VAL A 396 -5.61 0.79 19.33
N VAL A 397 -6.74 1.49 19.41
CA VAL A 397 -6.81 2.94 19.26
C VAL A 397 -7.45 3.52 20.51
N LEU A 398 -6.80 4.52 21.11
CA LEU A 398 -7.39 5.37 22.12
C LEU A 398 -7.65 6.73 21.48
N LEU A 399 -8.93 7.09 21.40
CA LEU A 399 -9.39 8.33 20.79
C LEU A 399 -10.09 9.17 21.85
N ASN A 400 -9.69 10.43 21.97
CA ASN A 400 -10.38 11.39 22.82
C ASN A 400 -11.68 11.88 22.16
N ALA A 401 -12.60 12.38 22.97
CA ALA A 401 -13.89 12.90 22.53
C ALA A 401 -13.78 14.10 21.56
N ASN A 402 -12.67 14.83 21.55
CA ASN A 402 -12.41 15.92 20.61
C ASN A 402 -11.77 15.46 19.28
N GLY A 403 -11.40 14.19 19.15
CA GLY A 403 -10.71 13.65 17.97
C GLY A 403 -9.21 13.42 18.13
N ASP A 404 -8.60 13.77 19.27
CA ASP A 404 -7.17 13.49 19.50
C ASP A 404 -6.92 11.98 19.50
N ILE A 405 -6.01 11.51 18.64
CA ILE A 405 -5.49 10.14 18.71
C ILE A 405 -4.45 10.09 19.82
N LEU A 406 -4.83 9.57 20.99
CA LEU A 406 -3.97 9.49 22.18
C LEU A 406 -3.02 8.29 22.12
N ALA A 407 -3.45 7.20 21.50
CA ALA A 407 -2.64 6.03 21.21
C ALA A 407 -3.12 5.32 19.94
N ALA A 408 -2.19 4.82 19.15
CA ALA A 408 -2.44 3.96 18.00
C ALA A 408 -1.35 2.89 17.96
N VAL A 409 -1.77 1.66 18.22
CA VAL A 409 -0.85 0.53 18.37
C VAL A 409 -1.25 -0.52 17.35
N SER A 410 -0.25 -1.09 16.69
CA SER A 410 -0.40 -2.18 15.73
C SER A 410 0.40 -3.41 16.12
N TYR A 411 -0.03 -4.57 15.63
CA TYR A 411 0.69 -5.83 15.69
C TYR A 411 0.60 -6.53 14.32
N PRO A 412 1.70 -7.15 13.82
CA PRO A 412 3.03 -7.22 14.44
C PRO A 412 3.77 -5.88 14.42
N ASP A 413 4.74 -5.73 15.34
CA ASP A 413 5.69 -4.62 15.29
C ASP A 413 6.64 -4.79 14.08
N PRO A 414 7.08 -3.70 13.43
CA PRO A 414 8.22 -3.74 12.52
C PRO A 414 9.47 -4.34 13.19
N PRO A 415 10.39 -4.95 12.42
CA PRO A 415 11.67 -5.37 12.99
C PRO A 415 12.43 -4.17 13.56
N SER A 416 13.34 -4.45 14.49
CA SER A 416 14.10 -3.40 15.19
C SER A 416 14.86 -2.51 14.19
N THR A 417 15.04 -1.22 14.50
CA THR A 417 15.90 -0.32 13.71
C THR A 417 17.37 -0.80 13.68
N LYS A 418 17.76 -1.66 14.63
CA LYS A 418 19.06 -2.31 14.69
C LYS A 418 19.21 -3.46 13.68
N GLU A 419 18.10 -4.03 13.23
CA GLU A 419 18.08 -5.02 12.18
C GLU A 419 18.17 -4.28 10.85
N LYS A 420 19.38 -4.14 10.30
CA LYS A 420 19.64 -3.44 9.03
C LYS A 420 18.63 -3.84 7.94
N ILE A 421 17.66 -2.97 7.67
CA ILE A 421 16.62 -3.14 6.65
C ILE A 421 16.71 -1.92 5.76
N LEU A 422 16.83 -2.14 4.45
CA LEU A 422 16.98 -1.03 3.52
C LEU A 422 15.60 -0.52 3.08
N PRO A 423 15.47 0.75 2.65
CA PRO A 423 14.22 1.27 2.10
C PRO A 423 13.65 0.41 0.96
N TRP A 424 14.52 -0.19 0.14
CA TRP A 424 14.12 -1.16 -0.88
C TRP A 424 13.41 -2.38 -0.29
N ASP A 425 13.89 -2.94 0.83
CA ASP A 425 13.28 -4.10 1.48
C ASP A 425 11.88 -3.77 1.98
N ILE A 426 11.71 -2.59 2.58
CA ILE A 426 10.42 -2.09 3.07
C ILE A 426 9.44 -1.96 1.91
N ALA A 427 9.82 -1.25 0.86
CA ALA A 427 8.96 -0.99 -0.29
C ALA A 427 8.62 -2.28 -1.05
N ALA A 428 9.62 -3.13 -1.31
CA ALA A 428 9.45 -4.42 -1.99
C ALA A 428 8.55 -5.37 -1.20
N PHE A 429 8.73 -5.45 0.12
CA PHE A 429 7.87 -6.26 0.98
C PHE A 429 6.44 -5.72 1.04
N SER A 430 6.28 -4.42 1.23
CA SER A 430 4.98 -3.74 1.26
C SER A 430 4.19 -3.97 -0.03
N ARG A 431 4.88 -3.97 -1.17
CA ARG A 431 4.28 -4.17 -2.49
C ARG A 431 3.84 -5.61 -2.74
N VAL A 432 4.67 -6.59 -2.36
CA VAL A 432 4.41 -8.02 -2.67
C VAL A 432 3.57 -8.70 -1.59
N TYR A 433 3.71 -8.27 -0.34
CA TYR A 433 3.02 -8.80 0.83
C TYR A 433 2.27 -7.70 1.61
N PRO A 434 1.40 -6.89 0.96
CA PRO A 434 0.74 -5.74 1.60
C PRO A 434 -0.07 -6.16 2.83
N VAL A 435 -0.69 -7.33 2.75
CA VAL A 435 -1.44 -7.95 3.83
C VAL A 435 -0.51 -8.27 5.01
N ASN A 436 0.71 -8.77 4.82
CA ASN A 436 1.61 -9.10 5.93
C ASN A 436 2.56 -7.96 6.33
N ASN A 437 2.39 -6.77 5.76
CA ASN A 437 3.29 -5.65 5.97
C ASN A 437 3.26 -5.18 7.44
N PRO A 438 4.38 -5.27 8.20
CA PRO A 438 4.44 -4.81 9.58
C PRO A 438 4.59 -3.29 9.69
N PHE A 439 4.93 -2.61 8.59
CA PHE A 439 5.11 -1.14 8.56
C PHE A 439 3.80 -0.36 8.37
N LEU A 440 2.65 -1.05 8.25
CA LEU A 440 1.34 -0.40 8.19
C LEU A 440 0.80 -0.13 9.58
N GLU A 441 0.27 1.08 9.79
CA GLU A 441 -0.47 1.39 11.02
C GLU A 441 -1.90 0.85 10.89
N ARG A 442 -2.10 -0.38 11.38
CA ARG A 442 -3.36 -1.15 11.31
C ARG A 442 -4.55 -0.45 11.97
N ALA A 443 -4.32 0.57 12.80
CA ALA A 443 -5.38 1.43 13.28
C ALA A 443 -6.16 2.10 12.13
N TRP A 444 -5.51 2.43 11.02
CA TRP A 444 -6.13 3.13 9.89
C TRP A 444 -5.67 2.68 8.49
N GLU A 445 -4.83 1.66 8.40
CA GLU A 445 -4.31 1.07 7.15
C GLU A 445 -4.42 -0.46 7.13
N GLY A 446 -4.13 -1.03 5.96
CA GLY A 446 -3.93 -2.47 5.81
C GLY A 446 -5.21 -3.30 5.89
N LEU A 447 -6.34 -2.69 5.48
CA LEU A 447 -7.66 -3.32 5.44
C LEU A 447 -7.64 -4.67 4.73
N ASP A 448 -8.10 -5.70 5.44
CA ASP A 448 -8.38 -7.00 4.87
C ASP A 448 -9.56 -7.69 5.55
N ARG A 449 -9.82 -8.94 5.13
CA ARG A 449 -10.92 -9.77 5.64
C ARG A 449 -10.92 -9.97 7.16
N HIS A 450 -9.80 -9.75 7.85
CA HIS A 450 -9.66 -9.90 9.30
C HIS A 450 -10.07 -8.64 10.06
N GLN A 451 -10.43 -7.55 9.37
CA GLN A 451 -10.97 -6.31 9.94
C GLN A 451 -12.49 -6.17 9.71
N ALA A 452 -13.20 -7.30 9.71
CA ALA A 452 -14.66 -7.27 9.66
C ALA A 452 -15.24 -6.66 10.94
N SER A 453 -16.10 -5.65 10.80
CA SER A 453 -16.60 -4.91 11.98
C SER A 453 -17.56 -5.75 12.84
N GLY A 454 -18.33 -6.65 12.22
CA GLY A 454 -19.32 -7.48 12.90
C GLY A 454 -20.28 -6.65 13.77
N SER A 455 -20.58 -7.14 14.97
CA SER A 455 -21.55 -6.49 15.87
C SER A 455 -21.21 -5.03 16.24
N THR A 456 -19.98 -4.58 16.04
CA THR A 456 -19.62 -3.17 16.27
C THR A 456 -20.27 -2.21 15.26
N MET A 457 -20.80 -2.71 14.14
CA MET A 457 -21.59 -1.94 13.17
C MET A 457 -23.03 -1.65 13.63
N LYS A 458 -23.58 -2.45 14.55
CA LYS A 458 -24.98 -2.33 14.99
C LYS A 458 -25.33 -0.94 15.55
N PRO A 459 -24.48 -0.25 16.34
CA PRO A 459 -24.70 1.15 16.69
C PRO A 459 -24.82 2.10 15.49
N VAL A 460 -24.11 1.84 14.39
CA VAL A 460 -24.24 2.63 13.15
C VAL A 460 -25.60 2.40 12.50
N THR A 461 -26.06 1.14 12.45
CA THR A 461 -27.41 0.78 12.01
C THR A 461 -28.48 1.41 12.91
N ALA A 462 -28.26 1.46 14.23
CA ALA A 462 -29.14 2.11 15.18
C ALA A 462 -29.27 3.61 14.92
N ILE A 463 -28.16 4.32 14.69
CA ILE A 463 -28.18 5.75 14.34
C ILE A 463 -28.94 5.99 13.03
N ALA A 464 -28.77 5.12 12.03
CA ALA A 464 -29.57 5.19 10.80
C ALA A 464 -31.07 5.05 11.11
N GLY A 465 -31.43 4.10 11.97
CA GLY A 465 -32.80 3.91 12.49
C GLY A 465 -33.35 5.15 13.17
N LEU A 466 -32.60 5.74 14.10
CA LEU A 466 -33.00 6.95 14.83
C LEU A 466 -33.26 8.12 13.88
N LYS A 467 -32.43 8.30 12.85
CA LYS A 467 -32.65 9.31 11.80
C LYS A 467 -33.91 9.03 10.98
N ALA A 468 -34.09 7.78 10.54
CA ALA A 468 -35.24 7.37 9.74
C ALA A 468 -36.57 7.46 10.53
N ALA A 469 -36.53 7.29 11.86
CA ALA A 469 -37.69 7.36 12.74
C ALA A 469 -38.42 8.71 12.69
N ALA A 470 -37.74 9.79 12.29
CA ALA A 470 -38.35 11.10 12.10
C ALA A 470 -39.47 11.09 11.05
N THR A 471 -39.40 10.20 10.06
CA THR A 471 -40.37 10.10 8.96
C THR A 471 -41.00 8.71 8.82
N MET A 472 -40.58 7.73 9.63
CA MET A 472 -41.02 6.34 9.53
C MET A 472 -41.60 5.84 10.86
N PRO A 473 -42.92 5.90 11.07
CA PRO A 473 -43.57 5.52 12.33
C PRO A 473 -43.30 4.08 12.78
N ASN A 474 -43.22 3.15 11.83
CA ASN A 474 -42.89 1.74 12.12
C ASN A 474 -41.47 1.59 12.66
N VAL A 475 -40.52 2.36 12.14
CA VAL A 475 -39.14 2.39 12.63
C VAL A 475 -39.12 3.00 14.04
N ARG A 476 -39.83 4.12 14.25
CA ARG A 476 -39.96 4.73 15.58
C ARG A 476 -40.50 3.75 16.62
N ALA A 477 -41.61 3.08 16.31
CA ALA A 477 -42.24 2.12 17.21
C ALA A 477 -41.32 0.92 17.54
N LEU A 478 -40.56 0.43 16.55
CA LEU A 478 -39.57 -0.61 16.77
C LEU A 478 -38.44 -0.16 17.71
N LEU A 479 -37.95 1.07 17.57
CA LEU A 479 -36.90 1.65 18.41
C LEU A 479 -37.37 1.86 19.86
N ASP A 480 -38.57 2.41 20.04
CA ASP A 480 -39.19 2.67 21.35
C ASP A 480 -39.50 1.37 22.12
N GLY A 481 -39.64 0.26 21.40
CA GLY A 481 -39.92 -1.06 21.96
C GLY A 481 -41.39 -1.45 21.81
N LEU A 482 -41.60 -2.66 21.31
CA LEU A 482 -42.92 -3.23 21.07
C LEU A 482 -43.21 -4.36 22.06
N ASN A 483 -44.49 -4.57 22.38
CA ASN A 483 -44.88 -5.83 23.01
C ASN A 483 -44.68 -7.00 22.02
N PRO A 484 -44.58 -8.26 22.49
CA PRO A 484 -44.27 -9.41 21.64
C PRO A 484 -45.21 -9.58 20.43
N THR A 485 -46.50 -9.34 20.61
CA THR A 485 -47.50 -9.46 19.53
C THR A 485 -47.30 -8.38 18.47
N ALA A 486 -47.13 -7.12 18.88
CA ALA A 486 -46.89 -6.01 17.95
C ALA A 486 -45.55 -6.16 17.21
N PHE A 487 -44.52 -6.64 17.91
CA PHE A 487 -43.22 -6.95 17.33
C PHE A 487 -43.32 -8.06 16.27
N GLN A 488 -44.05 -9.14 16.58
CA GLN A 488 -44.30 -10.22 15.63
C GLN A 488 -45.13 -9.73 14.44
N ASN A 489 -46.15 -8.89 14.64
CA ASN A 489 -46.91 -8.36 13.52
C ASN A 489 -46.06 -7.47 12.60
N LEU A 490 -45.17 -6.66 13.16
CA LEU A 490 -44.33 -5.74 12.39
C LEU A 490 -43.19 -6.46 11.66
N THR A 491 -42.53 -7.40 12.32
CA THR A 491 -41.28 -8.02 11.85
C THR A 491 -41.46 -9.47 11.42
N GLY A 492 -42.57 -10.11 11.80
CA GLY A 492 -42.82 -11.56 11.73
C GLY A 492 -41.86 -12.41 12.55
N LEU A 493 -41.14 -11.82 13.51
CA LEU A 493 -40.29 -12.52 14.46
C LEU A 493 -41.03 -12.68 15.80
N SER A 494 -40.97 -13.87 16.38
CA SER A 494 -41.53 -14.14 17.71
C SER A 494 -40.40 -14.18 18.76
N LEU A 495 -40.77 -14.27 20.04
CA LEU A 495 -39.79 -14.48 21.12
C LEU A 495 -38.94 -15.75 20.94
N ARG A 496 -39.42 -16.75 20.18
CA ARG A 496 -38.68 -17.99 19.88
C ARG A 496 -37.78 -17.87 18.66
N SER A 497 -37.90 -16.80 17.87
CA SER A 497 -37.11 -16.62 16.66
C SER A 497 -35.65 -16.39 17.03
N PHE A 498 -34.75 -17.12 16.38
CA PHE A 498 -33.31 -16.92 16.42
C PHE A 498 -32.72 -16.69 15.02
N GLU A 499 -33.58 -16.75 14.00
CA GLU A 499 -33.21 -16.52 12.61
C GLU A 499 -34.25 -15.65 11.88
N ILE A 500 -33.82 -14.97 10.83
CA ILE A 500 -34.65 -14.18 9.94
C ILE A 500 -34.29 -14.49 8.49
N ASP A 501 -35.30 -14.70 7.64
CA ASP A 501 -35.14 -14.68 6.18
C ASP A 501 -35.34 -13.24 5.69
N PRO A 502 -34.29 -12.55 5.22
CA PRO A 502 -34.42 -11.20 4.68
C PRO A 502 -35.45 -11.09 3.55
N TYR A 503 -35.71 -12.17 2.81
CA TYR A 503 -36.58 -12.21 1.63
C TYR A 503 -38.01 -12.61 1.92
N ARG A 504 -38.38 -12.89 3.17
CA ARG A 504 -39.72 -13.40 3.53
C ARG A 504 -40.85 -12.60 2.90
N ASP A 505 -40.72 -11.28 2.94
CA ASP A 505 -41.72 -10.32 2.47
C ASP A 505 -41.29 -9.60 1.18
N ALA A 506 -40.26 -10.10 0.49
CA ALA A 506 -39.74 -9.49 -0.74
C ALA A 506 -40.72 -9.62 -1.90
N THR A 507 -40.86 -8.55 -2.69
CA THR A 507 -41.61 -8.57 -3.95
C THR A 507 -40.70 -8.96 -5.12
N GLY A 508 -41.12 -9.93 -5.95
CA GLY A 508 -40.37 -10.36 -7.14
C GLY A 508 -39.41 -11.53 -6.91
N TRP A 509 -38.20 -11.46 -7.50
CA TRP A 509 -37.23 -12.57 -7.46
C TRP A 509 -36.73 -12.86 -6.04
N ARG A 510 -36.70 -14.14 -5.65
CA ARG A 510 -36.19 -14.62 -4.37
C ARG A 510 -35.10 -15.68 -4.61
N PRO A 511 -33.93 -15.57 -3.97
CA PRO A 511 -32.96 -16.67 -3.97
C PRO A 511 -33.50 -17.86 -3.15
N PRO A 512 -32.91 -19.06 -3.29
CA PRO A 512 -33.10 -20.15 -2.33
C PRO A 512 -32.86 -19.66 -0.90
N SER A 513 -33.61 -20.19 0.08
CA SER A 513 -33.66 -19.66 1.46
C SER A 513 -32.27 -19.42 2.06
N HIS A 514 -32.00 -18.16 2.45
CA HIS A 514 -30.83 -17.75 3.21
C HIS A 514 -31.31 -17.07 4.49
N THR A 515 -30.98 -17.64 5.65
CA THR A 515 -31.32 -17.04 6.95
C THR A 515 -30.10 -16.41 7.61
N ILE A 516 -30.33 -15.30 8.31
CA ILE A 516 -29.37 -14.70 9.23
C ILE A 516 -29.76 -15.11 10.63
N LYS A 517 -28.78 -15.56 11.42
CA LYS A 517 -29.00 -16.12 12.75
C LYS A 517 -28.39 -15.26 13.84
N ASN A 518 -28.95 -15.34 15.04
CA ASN A 518 -28.31 -14.85 16.25
C ASN A 518 -27.09 -15.72 16.60
N PHE A 519 -26.20 -15.16 17.43
CA PHE A 519 -25.08 -15.91 18.00
C PHE A 519 -25.61 -17.14 18.74
N GLU A 520 -24.98 -18.29 18.53
CA GLU A 520 -25.36 -19.58 19.16
C GLU A 520 -26.83 -19.99 19.01
N ASN A 521 -27.53 -19.50 17.97
CA ASN A 521 -28.98 -19.72 17.76
C ASN A 521 -29.84 -19.25 18.95
N GLU A 522 -29.40 -18.22 19.66
CA GLU A 522 -30.15 -17.71 20.80
C GLU A 522 -31.46 -17.02 20.37
N PRO A 523 -32.56 -17.26 21.10
CA PRO A 523 -33.85 -16.67 20.78
C PRO A 523 -33.94 -15.20 21.19
N ILE A 524 -34.85 -14.45 20.54
CA ILE A 524 -35.22 -13.06 20.90
C ILE A 524 -35.63 -12.92 22.38
N ALA A 525 -36.17 -13.99 22.99
CA ALA A 525 -36.48 -14.03 24.41
C ALA A 525 -35.29 -13.69 25.34
N ARG A 526 -34.03 -13.73 24.85
CA ARG A 526 -32.84 -13.24 25.57
C ARG A 526 -32.92 -11.75 25.93
N MET A 527 -33.74 -10.97 25.21
CA MET A 527 -34.03 -9.58 25.55
C MET A 527 -34.98 -9.42 26.76
N ARG A 528 -35.20 -10.47 27.56
CA ARG A 528 -35.90 -10.38 28.83
C ARG A 528 -35.25 -9.32 29.73
N ASN A 529 -36.09 -8.55 30.40
CA ASN A 529 -35.62 -7.47 31.24
C ASN A 529 -35.13 -8.04 32.59
N GLU A 530 -33.82 -8.22 32.77
CA GLU A 530 -33.25 -8.67 34.05
C GLU A 530 -33.30 -7.59 35.14
N ARG A 531 -33.54 -6.32 34.78
CA ARG A 531 -33.71 -5.19 35.71
C ARG A 531 -34.89 -4.32 35.31
N VAL A 532 -36.03 -4.59 35.94
CA VAL A 532 -37.29 -3.82 35.96
C VAL A 532 -37.12 -2.37 35.48
N GLY A 533 -37.34 -2.14 34.19
CA GLY A 533 -37.59 -0.81 33.64
C GLY A 533 -39.01 -0.33 33.98
N SER A 534 -39.25 0.97 33.87
CA SER A 534 -40.53 1.66 34.14
C SER A 534 -41.74 1.15 33.35
N HIS A 535 -41.53 0.30 32.34
CA HIS A 535 -42.59 -0.29 31.50
C HIS A 535 -43.16 -1.62 32.02
N CYS A 536 -42.60 -2.16 33.10
CA CYS A 536 -43.13 -3.36 33.75
C CYS A 536 -43.96 -2.96 34.98
N SER A 537 -45.26 -3.29 34.98
CA SER A 537 -46.08 -3.18 36.20
C SER A 537 -45.49 -4.08 37.29
N LYS A 538 -45.22 -3.53 38.47
CA LYS A 538 -44.73 -4.28 39.65
C LYS A 538 -45.64 -5.45 40.05
N ASN A 539 -46.88 -5.50 39.54
CA ASN A 539 -47.88 -6.52 39.86
C ASN A 539 -48.12 -7.54 38.72
N SER A 540 -47.32 -7.51 37.64
CA SER A 540 -47.43 -8.51 36.55
C SER A 540 -46.66 -9.79 36.89
N THR A 541 -47.33 -10.94 36.86
CA THR A 541 -46.70 -12.27 36.91
C THR A 541 -46.21 -12.76 35.53
N ALA A 542 -46.51 -12.01 34.46
CA ALA A 542 -46.05 -12.32 33.11
C ALA A 542 -44.62 -11.80 32.88
N ASP A 543 -43.82 -12.57 32.13
CA ASP A 543 -42.47 -12.19 31.72
C ASP A 543 -42.46 -10.84 30.99
N CYS A 544 -41.70 -9.88 31.52
CA CYS A 544 -41.54 -8.57 30.91
C CYS A 544 -40.38 -8.59 29.90
N TYR A 545 -40.71 -8.38 28.62
CA TYR A 545 -39.74 -8.29 27.54
C TYR A 545 -39.56 -6.83 27.14
N ASP A 546 -38.30 -6.42 27.00
CA ASP A 546 -37.94 -5.13 26.42
C ASP A 546 -37.45 -5.40 25.00
N LEU A 547 -38.29 -5.11 23.98
CA LEU A 547 -37.94 -5.30 22.57
C LEU A 547 -37.52 -3.97 21.90
N SER A 548 -36.99 -3.03 22.70
CA SER A 548 -36.47 -1.74 22.24
C SER A 548 -35.07 -1.82 21.65
N LEU A 549 -34.60 -0.70 21.09
CA LEU A 549 -33.22 -0.53 20.67
C LEU A 549 -32.22 -0.81 21.81
N THR A 550 -32.51 -0.33 23.02
CA THR A 550 -31.61 -0.48 24.17
C THR A 550 -31.36 -1.95 24.49
N ALA A 551 -32.42 -2.76 24.54
CA ALA A 551 -32.30 -4.19 24.76
C ALA A 551 -31.61 -4.91 23.59
N ALA A 552 -31.88 -4.49 22.35
CA ALA A 552 -31.25 -5.07 21.17
C ALA A 552 -29.74 -4.79 21.09
N VAL A 553 -29.29 -3.57 21.44
CA VAL A 553 -27.87 -3.21 21.54
C VAL A 553 -27.20 -4.00 22.67
N ARG A 554 -27.81 -4.02 23.87
CA ARG A 554 -27.32 -4.78 25.04
C ARG A 554 -27.15 -6.27 24.73
N GLY A 555 -28.16 -6.87 24.11
CA GLY A 555 -28.17 -8.29 23.75
C GLY A 555 -27.44 -8.60 22.44
N SER A 556 -27.03 -7.57 21.69
CA SER A 556 -26.42 -7.71 20.36
C SER A 556 -27.22 -8.61 19.41
N ILE A 557 -28.55 -8.43 19.34
CA ILE A 557 -29.46 -9.37 18.66
C ILE A 557 -29.46 -9.15 17.13
N ASN A 558 -28.76 -10.03 16.37
CA ASN A 558 -28.62 -9.92 14.91
C ASN A 558 -29.96 -9.75 14.19
N VAL A 559 -30.92 -10.64 14.46
CA VAL A 559 -32.21 -10.65 13.74
C VAL A 559 -33.02 -9.37 13.97
N TRP A 560 -32.85 -8.70 15.11
CA TRP A 560 -33.51 -7.43 15.41
C TRP A 560 -32.93 -6.30 14.55
N PHE A 561 -31.60 -6.23 14.40
CA PHE A 561 -30.96 -5.23 13.54
C PHE A 561 -31.24 -5.46 12.05
N VAL A 562 -31.34 -6.71 11.62
CA VAL A 562 -31.81 -7.02 10.26
C VAL A 562 -33.25 -6.58 10.08
N ALA A 563 -34.14 -6.85 11.04
CA ALA A 563 -35.53 -6.39 10.98
C ALA A 563 -35.60 -4.86 10.89
N LEU A 564 -34.81 -4.13 11.68
CA LEU A 564 -34.68 -2.67 11.60
C LEU A 564 -34.26 -2.22 10.18
N ALA A 565 -33.21 -2.83 9.61
CA ALA A 565 -32.77 -2.51 8.25
C ALA A 565 -33.84 -2.79 7.19
N MET A 566 -34.60 -3.88 7.34
CA MET A 566 -35.72 -4.19 6.43
C MET A 566 -36.87 -3.19 6.55
N GLN A 567 -37.17 -2.69 7.76
CA GLN A 567 -38.17 -1.65 7.96
C GLN A 567 -37.75 -0.31 7.36
N MET A 568 -36.46 0.04 7.43
CA MET A 568 -35.94 1.28 6.81
C MET A 568 -35.88 1.19 5.29
N ASP A 569 -35.28 0.13 4.76
CA ASP A 569 -34.71 0.14 3.42
C ASP A 569 -35.14 -1.06 2.54
N GLY A 570 -35.88 -2.02 3.10
CA GLY A 570 -36.22 -3.28 2.42
C GLY A 570 -37.02 -3.08 1.13
N ARG A 571 -37.96 -2.14 1.09
CA ARG A 571 -38.76 -1.85 -0.13
C ARG A 571 -37.92 -1.22 -1.25
N LEU A 572 -36.98 -0.34 -0.91
CA LEU A 572 -36.06 0.25 -1.89
C LEU A 572 -35.10 -0.82 -2.44
N ALA A 573 -34.66 -1.75 -1.57
CA ALA A 573 -33.87 -2.89 -1.99
C ALA A 573 -34.61 -3.82 -2.98
N ASP A 574 -35.93 -4.02 -2.80
CA ASP A 574 -36.76 -4.78 -3.74
C ASP A 574 -36.84 -4.10 -5.11
N GLY A 575 -37.10 -2.78 -5.14
CA GLY A 575 -37.17 -2.01 -6.38
C GLY A 575 -35.87 -2.08 -7.17
N TYR A 576 -34.73 -2.00 -6.49
CA TYR A 576 -33.42 -2.20 -7.10
C TYR A 576 -33.25 -3.62 -7.67
N GLN A 577 -33.62 -4.66 -6.93
CA GLN A 577 -33.45 -6.05 -7.36
C GLN A 577 -34.30 -6.38 -8.60
N ASN A 578 -35.50 -5.80 -8.69
CA ASN A 578 -36.41 -6.02 -9.81
C ASN A 578 -36.05 -5.21 -11.07
N THR A 579 -35.06 -4.31 -10.98
CA THR A 579 -34.53 -3.57 -12.13
C THR A 579 -33.48 -4.42 -12.88
N PRO A 580 -33.49 -4.48 -14.22
CA PRO A 580 -32.46 -5.16 -15.01
C PRO A 580 -31.05 -4.67 -14.66
N LEU A 581 -30.07 -5.58 -14.62
CA LEU A 581 -28.71 -5.30 -14.13
C LEU A 581 -28.06 -4.06 -14.80
N ALA A 582 -28.26 -3.90 -16.11
CA ALA A 582 -27.71 -2.77 -16.89
C ALA A 582 -28.28 -1.40 -16.51
N ASN A 583 -29.45 -1.36 -15.85
CA ASN A 583 -30.17 -0.14 -15.49
C ASN A 583 -30.20 0.10 -13.97
N ARG A 584 -29.51 -0.73 -13.19
CA ARG A 584 -29.50 -0.62 -11.74
C ARG A 584 -28.70 0.59 -11.30
N THR A 585 -29.34 1.47 -10.55
CA THR A 585 -28.70 2.59 -9.85
C THR A 585 -28.81 2.31 -8.36
N VAL A 586 -27.71 2.41 -7.61
CA VAL A 586 -27.74 2.15 -6.17
C VAL A 586 -28.74 3.12 -5.51
N PRO A 587 -29.80 2.62 -4.85
CA PRO A 587 -30.82 3.47 -4.26
C PRO A 587 -30.26 4.28 -3.09
N ASP A 588 -30.90 5.40 -2.79
CA ASP A 588 -30.59 6.19 -1.60
C ASP A 588 -31.20 5.51 -0.36
N LEU A 589 -30.44 4.60 0.25
CA LEU A 589 -30.84 3.87 1.45
C LEU A 589 -30.48 4.69 2.70
N HIS A 590 -31.31 4.65 3.74
CA HIS A 590 -31.04 5.32 5.02
C HIS A 590 -29.73 4.81 5.63
N LEU A 591 -29.48 3.50 5.61
CA LEU A 591 -28.23 2.93 6.10
C LEU A 591 -27.03 3.45 5.28
N LEU A 592 -27.13 3.48 3.96
CA LEU A 592 -26.06 3.93 3.07
C LEU A 592 -25.76 5.42 3.26
N SER A 593 -26.79 6.25 3.37
CA SER A 593 -26.67 7.68 3.65
C SER A 593 -25.99 7.91 5.01
N ASN A 594 -26.39 7.16 6.04
CA ASN A 594 -25.76 7.24 7.35
C ASN A 594 -24.28 6.83 7.32
N LEU A 595 -23.93 5.72 6.66
CA LEU A 595 -22.54 5.29 6.46
C LEU A 595 -21.71 6.40 5.77
N ARG A 596 -22.21 6.97 4.67
CA ARG A 596 -21.53 8.07 3.98
C ARG A 596 -21.34 9.29 4.88
N SER A 597 -22.29 9.58 5.76
CA SER A 597 -22.23 10.70 6.70
C SER A 597 -21.13 10.55 7.76
N PHE A 598 -20.71 9.32 8.07
CA PHE A 598 -19.57 9.00 8.94
C PHE A 598 -18.25 8.83 8.19
N GLY A 599 -18.24 9.08 6.88
CA GLY A 599 -17.04 9.01 6.04
C GLY A 599 -16.64 7.60 5.62
N PHE A 600 -17.49 6.59 5.81
CA PHE A 600 -17.22 5.25 5.29
C PHE A 600 -17.01 5.27 3.77
N GLY A 601 -16.11 4.42 3.28
CA GLY A 601 -15.74 4.35 1.86
C GLY A 601 -14.91 5.53 1.34
N LYS A 602 -14.51 6.47 2.21
CA LYS A 602 -13.65 7.61 1.86
C LYS A 602 -12.38 7.62 2.70
N SER A 603 -11.27 7.94 2.05
CA SER A 603 -10.03 8.26 2.75
C SER A 603 -10.18 9.58 3.50
N ALA A 604 -9.54 9.70 4.66
CA ALA A 604 -9.54 10.93 5.45
C ALA A 604 -8.11 11.28 5.89
N PRO A 605 -7.67 12.54 5.78
CA PRO A 605 -6.37 12.95 6.27
C PRO A 605 -6.37 12.99 7.80
N LEU A 606 -5.27 12.62 8.43
CA LEU A 606 -5.10 12.69 9.89
C LEU A 606 -4.34 13.94 10.34
N PHE A 607 -3.74 14.69 9.42
CA PHE A 607 -3.23 16.03 9.70
C PHE A 607 -4.28 17.09 9.32
N LEU A 608 -5.26 17.30 10.21
CA LEU A 608 -6.41 18.16 9.93
C LEU A 608 -6.07 19.64 10.04
N GLY A 609 -5.17 20.01 10.97
CA GLY A 609 -4.71 21.37 11.20
C GLY A 609 -3.41 21.73 10.48
N ALA A 610 -2.98 20.93 9.50
CA ALA A 610 -1.76 21.18 8.74
C ALA A 610 -1.74 22.60 8.13
N PRO A 611 -0.59 23.31 8.19
CA PRO A 611 -0.49 24.72 7.82
C PRO A 611 -0.71 24.97 6.32
N ASN A 612 -0.59 23.94 5.49
CA ASN A 612 -0.92 24.01 4.08
C ASN A 612 -1.36 22.65 3.51
N ASN A 613 -2.01 22.70 2.34
CA ASN A 613 -2.56 21.52 1.67
C ASN A 613 -1.47 20.53 1.21
N LYS A 614 -0.23 20.97 0.97
CA LYS A 614 0.87 20.07 0.57
C LYS A 614 1.28 19.16 1.74
N VAL A 615 1.44 19.74 2.94
CA VAL A 615 1.68 18.99 4.18
C VAL A 615 0.52 18.05 4.47
N ARG A 616 -0.72 18.53 4.39
CA ARG A 616 -1.92 17.71 4.60
C ARG A 616 -1.97 16.48 3.68
N LYS A 617 -1.61 16.64 2.41
CA LYS A 617 -1.57 15.55 1.43
C LYS A 617 -0.46 14.53 1.70
N LEU A 618 0.66 14.98 2.26
CA LEU A 618 1.81 14.12 2.57
C LEU A 618 1.72 13.47 3.95
N GLY A 619 0.88 13.99 4.85
CA GLY A 619 0.57 13.40 6.15
C GLY A 619 -0.08 12.02 6.08
N PRO A 620 -0.32 11.38 7.23
CA PRO A 620 -0.99 10.09 7.28
C PRO A 620 -2.46 10.20 6.87
N TRP A 621 -2.97 9.16 6.21
CA TRP A 621 -4.36 9.06 5.76
C TRP A 621 -4.98 7.78 6.27
N GLN A 622 -6.19 7.90 6.80
CA GLN A 622 -7.05 6.75 7.00
C GLN A 622 -7.50 6.20 5.64
N GLN A 623 -7.35 4.90 5.44
CA GLN A 623 -7.78 4.20 4.24
C GLN A 623 -9.31 4.14 4.13
N PRO A 624 -9.86 4.08 2.90
CA PRO A 624 -11.29 3.97 2.71
C PRO A 624 -11.77 2.58 3.14
N ASP A 625 -12.77 2.54 4.01
CA ASP A 625 -13.44 1.31 4.42
C ASP A 625 -14.06 0.59 3.21
N GLN A 626 -14.10 -0.73 3.21
CA GLN A 626 -14.69 -1.53 2.13
C GLN A 626 -16.00 -2.14 2.60
N ILE A 627 -17.10 -1.74 1.98
CA ILE A 627 -18.46 -2.08 2.42
C ILE A 627 -19.26 -2.54 1.20
N ASP A 628 -19.79 -3.76 1.24
CA ASP A 628 -20.46 -4.38 0.09
C ASP A 628 -21.64 -3.55 -0.43
N ILE A 629 -22.41 -2.90 0.46
CA ILE A 629 -23.55 -2.05 0.06
C ILE A 629 -23.12 -0.77 -0.68
N MET A 630 -21.85 -0.40 -0.57
CA MET A 630 -21.23 0.73 -1.29
C MET A 630 -20.57 0.31 -2.61
N GLY A 631 -20.64 -0.98 -2.97
CA GLY A 631 -20.12 -1.50 -4.22
C GLY A 631 -20.78 -0.86 -5.45
N PRO A 632 -20.21 -1.04 -6.65
CA PRO A 632 -20.74 -0.44 -7.89
C PRO A 632 -22.08 -1.06 -8.31
N VAL A 633 -22.25 -2.38 -8.09
CA VAL A 633 -23.48 -3.12 -8.43
C VAL A 633 -23.78 -4.13 -7.31
N PRO A 634 -24.15 -3.66 -6.10
CA PRO A 634 -24.42 -4.54 -4.96
C PRO A 634 -25.62 -5.43 -5.30
N SER A 635 -25.42 -6.74 -5.39
CA SER A 635 -26.48 -7.69 -5.70
C SER A 635 -26.19 -9.05 -5.06
N PRO A 636 -27.18 -9.74 -4.45
CA PRO A 636 -28.56 -9.28 -4.23
C PRO A 636 -28.69 -8.23 -3.10
N MET A 637 -29.47 -7.17 -3.31
CA MET A 637 -29.48 -6.00 -2.42
C MET A 637 -30.01 -6.29 -1.01
N ARG A 638 -31.12 -7.03 -0.85
CA ARG A 638 -31.66 -7.33 0.49
C ARG A 638 -30.68 -8.11 1.35
N TRP A 639 -29.96 -9.06 0.74
CA TRP A 639 -28.93 -9.83 1.44
C TRP A 639 -27.80 -8.93 1.87
N ILE A 640 -27.25 -8.14 0.94
CA ILE A 640 -26.17 -7.19 1.25
C ILE A 640 -26.61 -6.20 2.34
N LEU A 641 -27.78 -5.58 2.23
CA LEU A 641 -28.35 -4.69 3.25
C LEU A 641 -28.40 -5.37 4.63
N SER A 642 -28.92 -6.60 4.68
CA SER A 642 -29.06 -7.36 5.93
C SER A 642 -27.70 -7.72 6.55
N GLN A 643 -26.73 -8.11 5.72
CA GLN A 643 -25.37 -8.44 6.16
C GLN A 643 -24.67 -7.19 6.71
N ASN A 644 -24.76 -6.07 5.99
CA ASN A 644 -24.15 -4.80 6.38
C ASN A 644 -24.76 -4.26 7.67
N ALA A 645 -26.07 -4.45 7.90
CA ALA A 645 -26.76 -4.03 9.13
C ALA A 645 -26.18 -4.65 10.41
N ILE A 646 -25.52 -5.82 10.29
CA ILE A 646 -24.85 -6.53 11.39
C ILE A 646 -23.32 -6.60 11.24
N GLY A 647 -22.76 -5.81 10.31
CA GLY A 647 -21.32 -5.70 10.07
C GLY A 647 -20.68 -6.87 9.31
N GLN A 648 -21.47 -7.74 8.68
CA GLN A 648 -20.97 -8.69 7.68
C GLN A 648 -20.89 -8.01 6.31
N GLY A 649 -19.87 -8.35 5.50
CA GLY A 649 -19.62 -7.61 4.24
C GLY A 649 -19.11 -6.18 4.46
N THR A 650 -18.51 -5.93 5.63
CA THR A 650 -17.88 -4.65 5.97
C THR A 650 -16.46 -4.92 6.44
N MET A 651 -15.47 -4.19 5.92
CA MET A 651 -14.09 -4.16 6.39
C MET A 651 -13.79 -2.71 6.75
N VAL A 652 -13.53 -2.47 8.03
CA VAL A 652 -13.54 -1.13 8.62
C VAL A 652 -12.31 -0.94 9.48
N THR A 653 -11.70 0.24 9.45
CA THR A 653 -10.52 0.48 10.28
C THR A 653 -10.89 0.63 11.76
N PRO A 654 -10.04 0.20 12.71
CA PRO A 654 -10.24 0.45 14.14
C PRO A 654 -10.45 1.93 14.46
N LEU A 655 -9.72 2.83 13.78
CA LEU A 655 -9.87 4.28 13.94
C LEU A 655 -11.27 4.76 13.51
N ARG A 656 -11.85 4.23 12.42
CA ARG A 656 -13.24 4.54 12.03
C ARG A 656 -14.20 4.16 13.15
N MET A 657 -14.07 2.96 13.70
CA MET A 657 -14.96 2.50 14.77
C MET A 657 -14.78 3.30 16.07
N ALA A 658 -13.54 3.67 16.42
CA ALA A 658 -13.27 4.57 17.54
C ALA A 658 -13.92 5.94 17.34
N SER A 659 -13.85 6.51 16.14
CA SER A 659 -14.49 7.80 15.81
C SER A 659 -16.01 7.75 15.95
N ILE A 660 -16.64 6.62 15.60
CA ILE A 660 -18.08 6.41 15.77
C ILE A 660 -18.45 6.32 17.24
N ALA A 661 -17.67 5.57 18.03
CA ALA A 661 -17.89 5.47 19.47
C ALA A 661 -17.76 6.84 20.16
N ALA A 662 -16.73 7.63 19.81
CA ALA A 662 -16.57 9.00 20.28
C ALA A 662 -17.73 9.91 19.82
N SER A 663 -18.23 9.69 18.61
CA SER A 663 -19.36 10.47 18.09
C SER A 663 -20.65 10.18 18.84
N ILE A 664 -20.91 8.92 19.16
CA ILE A 664 -22.04 8.50 19.99
C ILE A 664 -21.93 9.13 21.38
N ALA A 665 -20.73 9.09 21.98
CA ALA A 665 -20.51 9.62 23.33
C ALA A 665 -20.68 11.14 23.44
N THR A 666 -20.43 11.88 22.36
CA THR A 666 -20.47 13.36 22.34
C THR A 666 -21.73 13.91 21.68
N GLY A 667 -22.53 13.08 21.01
CA GLY A 667 -23.64 13.53 20.18
C GLY A 667 -23.22 14.31 18.92
N SER A 668 -21.92 14.32 18.57
CA SER A 668 -21.37 15.05 17.43
C SER A 668 -20.41 14.18 16.63
N LYS A 669 -20.32 14.34 15.31
CA LYS A 669 -19.37 13.63 14.46
C LYS A 669 -17.94 14.05 14.80
N ILE A 670 -17.16 13.09 15.29
CA ILE A 670 -15.76 13.28 15.63
C ILE A 670 -14.88 12.90 14.45
N GLN A 671 -14.01 13.84 14.05
CA GLN A 671 -12.97 13.57 13.05
C GLN A 671 -11.64 13.32 13.78
N PRO A 672 -11.05 12.12 13.64
CA PRO A 672 -9.78 11.83 14.28
C PRO A 672 -8.65 12.64 13.63
N HIS A 673 -7.71 13.14 14.44
CA HIS A 673 -6.51 13.80 13.97
C HIS A 673 -5.29 13.42 14.82
N LEU A 674 -4.12 13.54 14.20
CA LEU A 674 -2.83 13.18 14.77
C LEU A 674 -1.98 14.43 15.07
N ASP A 675 -2.26 15.56 14.45
CA ASP A 675 -1.53 16.81 14.67
C ASP A 675 -2.14 17.62 15.81
N ALA A 676 -1.38 17.81 16.89
CA ALA A 676 -1.76 18.66 18.01
C ALA A 676 -1.27 20.10 17.82
N ALA A 677 -0.03 20.27 17.31
CA ALA A 677 0.54 21.58 17.03
C ALA A 677 1.57 21.54 15.89
N TRP A 678 1.70 22.68 15.21
CA TRP A 678 2.72 22.95 14.18
C TRP A 678 3.53 24.15 14.63
N ASP A 679 4.85 23.99 14.79
CA ASP A 679 5.74 25.04 15.29
C ASP A 679 5.24 25.69 16.59
N LYS A 680 4.75 24.84 17.51
CA LYS A 680 4.14 25.20 18.80
C LYS A 680 2.81 25.97 18.70
N GLN A 681 2.27 26.16 17.50
CA GLN A 681 0.92 26.71 17.30
C GLN A 681 -0.09 25.56 17.28
N PRO A 682 -1.13 25.59 18.14
CA PRO A 682 -2.16 24.55 18.15
C PRO A 682 -2.80 24.36 16.76
N ALA A 683 -3.10 23.11 16.41
CA ALA A 683 -3.80 22.77 15.19
C ALA A 683 -5.20 23.41 15.17
N VAL A 684 -5.55 24.06 14.06
CA VAL A 684 -6.91 24.63 13.86
C VAL A 684 -7.80 23.56 13.25
N LEU A 685 -8.74 23.04 14.05
CA LEU A 685 -9.60 21.93 13.67
C LEU A 685 -10.97 22.39 13.16
N PRO A 686 -11.62 21.64 12.25
CA PRO A 686 -13.03 21.88 11.91
C PRO A 686 -13.95 21.73 13.12
N ALA A 687 -15.01 22.52 13.18
CA ALA A 687 -16.05 22.34 14.20
C ALA A 687 -16.76 20.98 14.05
N ALA A 688 -17.04 20.33 15.17
CA ALA A 688 -17.79 19.06 15.17
C ALA A 688 -19.23 19.29 14.71
N GLU A 689 -19.71 18.43 13.80
CA GLU A 689 -21.08 18.48 13.30
C GLU A 689 -22.00 17.66 14.22
N PRO A 690 -23.15 18.18 14.71
CA PRO A 690 -24.05 17.39 15.55
C PRO A 690 -24.59 16.16 14.80
N LEU A 691 -24.84 15.06 15.51
CA LEU A 691 -25.45 13.86 14.92
C LEU A 691 -26.92 14.05 14.53
N ASN A 692 -27.59 15.04 15.12
CA ASN A 692 -29.00 15.37 14.93
C ASN A 692 -29.94 14.17 15.21
N VAL A 693 -29.64 13.42 16.27
CA VAL A 693 -30.48 12.33 16.78
C VAL A 693 -30.61 12.47 18.29
N ASP A 694 -31.77 12.09 18.82
CA ASP A 694 -31.97 11.96 20.25
C ASP A 694 -31.31 10.65 20.72
N MET A 695 -30.31 10.79 21.60
CA MET A 695 -29.53 9.68 22.15
C MET A 695 -29.92 9.36 23.60
N THR A 696 -30.96 10.03 24.14
CA THR A 696 -31.40 9.90 25.54
C THR A 696 -32.29 8.68 25.80
#